data_AF-A0A7C6R3I5-F1
#
_entry.id   AF-A0A7C6R3I5-F1
#
_cell.length_a   1.000
_cell.length_b   1.000
_cell.length_c   1.000
_cell.angle_alpha   90.00
_cell.angle_beta   90.00
_cell.angle_gamma   90.00
#
_symmetry.space_group_name_H-M   'P 1'
#
loop_
_entity.id
_entity.type
_entity.pdbx_description
1 polymer ?
#
loop_
_entity_poly.entity_id
_entity_poly.type
_entity_poly.pdbx_seq_one_letter_code
_entity_poly.pdbx_strand_id
1 'polypeptide(L)'
;MKSKCLKISLVVLLALGMFFIMSPVSLAQNGDDPQLAKYTFMVYLNGTDLESREEDDGTPAGAGSNDLDEMMAVGSRPGVLNVVVQTGGTRKWRNPNINPEINQRWFIKNNEMEKVEDAGPVNMAQPETLKDFIVWAVTNYPAEKYVLDLWNHGGGAHGGYGVDELFEDKSTLSLADIRTALEEATKQTGVSFELIGFDACLMATIETACTVSPYTRYFVGSEETEPGHGWNYTFILQNIVDDPSISGDKLGEVIARGFREQAVEQGTADETTLSVVDVSKIGPVIEALEDLVNKAGTDIDGPAAYVAFAKGRNKAEDYGNSGGAHGDSTDMVDIGHLAEQLKDQYPEESSNITDALKNAVVFNLEPPAKKPNASGLTVYLPCKDKQGFEEKLSRYKEINFSPVYTEFVEKYGQKIVADTAGVELEDRNPADEGDQENNPADNGGEDQNPAGDGDRENDIGENSDMLLPAADARDGRALKSSNKEERFEIKIKESDIGQVNMIYSVLGQYYDNNTKIRFLGMDNDVDFDEKTGIVRDNFNGTWVQLGGHFVSMFLMEENDGKYNYSVPIKLNGEDMDLQIIYDTKTDTTKILGAWRGIDPATGMSDKNIIKLKAGDVITPMFYYYDTATDKDGDVPGEPFTVQDPSKLELEAEYLPPGEYLYGFYIEDIAQNETCSEFVDISLSTGDDTTPPTVASTTPANGATGVPVGQTITVNFSETVQQGSNFSGITLKDGGNTVVNAVYSLSGSILTIDPVANLNNSVSYTVYLPAGAVKDRAGNPLTTGYSFSFTAAAAATGGGGGSGGGTPAPPADQVDKPVQVGTTTVAGISGKVRVEVPAGAVSGTNAAIKAEVVSDEKASGAGMTLLGKVVDVVLKNGTLTGRITITLYFDKSKLGEGQEPAAFYYDAKAGEWVRLAGAVDAGRGTVTVTVDHLTMFAVFAAAKEVPEPEAVTFKDMQGHWATDTAGKLAALGIVSGYPDGTFKPENEITRAEVTAILARALKLAPGKEEDLKFKDNTMIPVWARGAVAAAAGKGLVRGCPQPDGTVTFEAGRPVSRVEMAALLVRTLERKTGTVSPAELGFADAGTIPGWAKASVGAAVAKGIVAGYPDNTFRAEKPVTRAEAAAMILRLLDAVGNE
;
A
#
# COMPACT_ATOMS: atom_id res chain seq x y z
N MET A 1 44.33 3.78 62.62
CA MET A 1 45.08 3.19 63.77
C MET A 1 45.43 1.73 63.46
N LYS A 2 46.16 1.00 64.33
CA LYS A 2 46.72 -0.35 64.04
C LYS A 2 45.90 -1.51 64.66
N SER A 3 45.67 -2.57 63.90
CA SER A 3 45.85 -4.00 64.29
C SER A 3 45.72 -4.87 63.01
N LYS A 4 46.77 -5.56 62.50
CA LYS A 4 47.26 -6.91 62.86
C LYS A 4 46.20 -8.01 62.60
N CYS A 5 46.47 -9.18 61.99
CA CYS A 5 47.73 -9.91 61.67
C CYS A 5 47.42 -11.12 60.73
N LEU A 6 48.29 -11.99 60.15
CA LEU A 6 49.75 -12.23 60.17
C LEU A 6 50.20 -13.21 59.03
N LYS A 7 51.28 -12.91 58.27
CA LYS A 7 52.06 -13.83 57.37
C LYS A 7 51.34 -14.41 56.12
N ILE A 8 52.00 -14.82 55.02
CA ILE A 8 53.44 -14.91 54.64
C ILE A 8 53.60 -14.48 53.15
N SER A 9 54.83 -14.22 52.65
CA SER A 9 55.05 -13.57 51.35
C SER A 9 56.04 -14.27 50.40
N LEU A 10 55.65 -14.34 49.11
CA LEU A 10 56.44 -14.05 47.90
C LEU A 10 57.55 -15.03 47.37
N VAL A 11 57.79 -14.95 46.05
CA VAL A 11 59.02 -15.28 45.26
C VAL A 11 59.07 -16.58 44.40
N VAL A 12 58.46 -16.51 43.19
CA VAL A 12 59.12 -16.60 41.84
C VAL A 12 59.61 -17.94 41.19
N LEU A 13 59.08 -18.18 39.97
CA LEU A 13 59.58 -18.88 38.74
C LEU A 13 59.54 -20.43 38.51
N LEU A 14 59.14 -20.76 37.26
CA LEU A 14 59.47 -21.92 36.37
C LEU A 14 59.00 -23.36 36.69
N ALA A 15 57.86 -23.75 36.10
CA ALA A 15 57.71 -24.90 35.17
C ALA A 15 56.36 -24.73 34.41
N LEU A 16 56.28 -24.60 33.07
CA LEU A 16 56.51 -25.58 31.98
C LEU A 16 55.55 -26.79 31.95
N GLY A 17 54.43 -26.62 31.22
CA GLY A 17 53.79 -27.67 30.43
C GLY A 17 52.90 -28.70 31.12
N MET A 18 51.58 -28.48 31.10
CA MET A 18 50.59 -29.56 31.09
C MET A 18 49.40 -29.20 30.19
N PHE A 19 49.43 -29.68 28.95
CA PHE A 19 48.25 -29.72 28.07
C PHE A 19 47.23 -30.70 28.67
N PHE A 20 46.00 -30.25 28.91
CA PHE A 20 44.85 -31.15 28.98
C PHE A 20 44.26 -31.28 27.58
N ILE A 21 44.59 -32.38 26.91
CA ILE A 21 44.01 -32.71 25.61
C ILE A 21 42.63 -33.32 25.88
N MET A 22 41.57 -32.51 25.74
CA MET A 22 40.26 -33.09 25.42
C MET A 22 40.35 -33.65 23.99
N SER A 23 39.83 -34.87 23.79
CA SER A 23 39.89 -35.51 22.47
C SER A 23 38.89 -34.85 21.52
N PRO A 24 39.31 -34.41 20.31
CA PRO A 24 38.35 -33.98 19.30
C PRO A 24 37.47 -35.16 18.88
N VAL A 25 36.20 -34.90 18.59
CA VAL A 25 35.33 -35.88 17.94
C VAL A 25 35.89 -36.19 16.55
N SER A 26 35.93 -37.47 16.20
CA SER A 26 36.69 -37.96 15.04
C SER A 26 35.99 -37.69 13.70
N LEU A 27 36.06 -36.45 13.20
CA LEU A 27 35.96 -36.22 11.76
C LEU A 27 37.08 -36.96 11.03
N ALA A 28 36.75 -37.57 9.89
CA ALA A 28 37.60 -38.59 9.25
C ALA A 28 38.88 -37.98 8.65
N GLN A 29 40.04 -38.52 9.04
CA GLN A 29 41.34 -38.06 8.55
C GLN A 29 41.53 -38.33 7.05
N ASN A 30 41.77 -37.27 6.27
CA ASN A 30 42.31 -37.36 4.92
C ASN A 30 43.25 -36.19 4.63
N GLY A 31 44.56 -36.43 4.79
CA GLY A 31 45.64 -35.80 4.01
C GLY A 31 45.99 -34.33 4.26
N ASP A 32 45.01 -33.43 4.19
CA ASP A 32 45.22 -32.01 3.97
C ASP A 32 45.03 -31.17 5.25
N ASP A 33 45.76 -30.05 5.32
CA ASP A 33 45.63 -29.03 6.37
C ASP A 33 44.23 -28.39 6.26
N PRO A 34 43.39 -28.38 7.32
CA PRO A 34 41.97 -28.02 7.19
C PRO A 34 41.81 -26.57 6.71
N GLN A 35 41.42 -26.42 5.44
CA GLN A 35 41.29 -25.13 4.79
C GLN A 35 40.18 -24.31 5.46
N LEU A 36 40.59 -23.17 6.01
CA LEU A 36 39.72 -22.14 6.59
C LEU A 36 38.56 -21.81 5.63
N ALA A 37 37.33 -21.73 6.14
CA ALA A 37 36.20 -21.32 5.32
C ALA A 37 36.31 -19.84 4.92
N LYS A 38 35.67 -19.44 3.82
CA LYS A 38 35.58 -18.01 3.48
C LYS A 38 34.62 -17.27 4.40
N TYR A 39 33.48 -17.89 4.69
CA TYR A 39 32.46 -17.37 5.59
C TYR A 39 32.10 -18.36 6.69
N THR A 40 31.85 -17.85 7.88
CA THR A 40 30.98 -18.47 8.88
C THR A 40 29.77 -17.56 9.06
N PHE A 41 28.59 -18.07 8.72
CA PHE A 41 27.29 -17.41 8.88
C PHE A 41 26.63 -17.94 10.14
N MET A 42 26.28 -17.04 11.07
CA MET A 42 25.89 -17.35 12.44
C MET A 42 24.51 -16.78 12.74
N VAL A 43 23.48 -17.62 12.83
CA VAL A 43 22.11 -17.18 13.14
C VAL A 43 21.80 -17.42 14.61
N TYR A 44 21.46 -16.37 15.33
CA TYR A 44 20.99 -16.43 16.72
C TYR A 44 19.46 -16.49 16.73
N LEU A 45 18.92 -17.68 16.42
CA LEU A 45 17.50 -17.90 16.16
C LEU A 45 16.72 -18.08 17.46
N ASN A 46 16.31 -16.96 18.03
CA ASN A 46 15.42 -16.91 19.19
C ASN A 46 13.97 -16.97 18.69
N GLY A 47 13.22 -18.03 19.01
CA GLY A 47 12.01 -18.38 18.25
C GLY A 47 10.73 -17.62 18.63
N THR A 48 10.59 -17.20 19.89
CA THR A 48 9.38 -16.60 20.50
C THR A 48 8.03 -17.19 20.05
N ASP A 49 6.98 -16.38 20.09
CA ASP A 49 5.66 -16.57 19.50
C ASP A 49 5.69 -16.71 17.97
N LEU A 50 6.68 -16.12 17.28
CA LEU A 50 6.90 -16.30 15.83
C LEU A 50 7.07 -17.78 15.45
N GLU A 51 7.53 -18.60 16.40
CA GLU A 51 7.61 -20.05 16.29
C GLU A 51 6.45 -20.79 17.00
N SER A 52 6.06 -20.36 18.22
CA SER A 52 5.11 -21.12 19.06
C SER A 52 3.62 -20.88 18.81
N ARG A 53 3.26 -19.71 18.27
CA ARG A 53 1.86 -19.26 18.12
C ARG A 53 1.08 -20.21 17.23
N GLU A 54 -0.15 -20.56 17.64
CA GLU A 54 -1.03 -21.41 16.83
C GLU A 54 -1.74 -20.59 15.75
N GLU A 55 -1.57 -21.05 14.51
CA GLU A 55 -2.27 -20.61 13.32
C GLU A 55 -3.72 -21.12 13.29
N ASP A 56 -4.49 -20.58 12.35
CA ASP A 56 -5.91 -20.90 12.13
C ASP A 56 -6.26 -22.39 11.93
N ASP A 57 -5.29 -23.23 11.54
CA ASP A 57 -5.46 -24.67 11.37
C ASP A 57 -4.98 -25.50 12.59
N GLY A 58 -4.47 -24.84 13.63
CA GLY A 58 -3.92 -25.44 14.84
C GLY A 58 -2.44 -25.86 14.73
N THR A 59 -1.76 -25.54 13.63
CA THR A 59 -0.29 -25.70 13.54
C THR A 59 0.44 -24.52 14.18
N PRO A 60 1.68 -24.67 14.67
CA PRO A 60 2.52 -23.52 15.03
C PRO A 60 2.94 -22.76 13.76
N ALA A 61 2.94 -21.43 13.81
CA ALA A 61 3.40 -20.56 12.72
C ALA A 61 4.77 -21.00 12.17
N GLY A 62 5.72 -21.17 13.09
CA GLY A 62 7.01 -21.80 12.80
C GLY A 62 7.89 -21.01 11.84
N ALA A 63 7.96 -19.67 12.00
CA ALA A 63 8.76 -18.82 11.12
C ALA A 63 10.24 -19.24 11.14
N GLY A 64 10.85 -19.39 12.31
CA GLY A 64 12.23 -19.87 12.44
C GLY A 64 12.43 -21.30 11.92
N SER A 65 11.39 -22.14 11.97
CA SER A 65 11.37 -23.44 11.29
C SER A 65 11.34 -23.35 9.75
N ASN A 66 10.74 -22.31 9.13
CA ASN A 66 10.87 -22.08 7.69
C ASN A 66 12.31 -21.74 7.33
N ASP A 67 12.91 -20.83 8.10
CA ASP A 67 14.25 -20.32 7.85
C ASP A 67 15.32 -21.42 8.02
N LEU A 68 15.11 -22.33 8.96
CA LEU A 68 15.93 -23.55 9.07
C LEU A 68 15.79 -24.47 7.84
N ASP A 69 14.60 -24.62 7.26
CA ASP A 69 14.39 -25.39 6.03
C ASP A 69 15.07 -24.71 4.82
N GLU A 70 15.01 -23.38 4.73
CA GLU A 70 15.76 -22.57 3.75
C GLU A 70 17.29 -22.72 3.92
N MET A 71 17.80 -22.57 5.14
CA MET A 71 19.21 -22.78 5.46
C MET A 71 19.67 -24.20 5.12
N MET A 72 18.82 -25.21 5.33
CA MET A 72 19.11 -26.60 4.95
C MET A 72 19.07 -26.82 3.43
N ALA A 73 18.29 -26.07 2.65
CA ALA A 73 18.26 -26.21 1.19
C ALA A 73 19.63 -25.89 0.54
N VAL A 74 20.42 -25.00 1.16
CA VAL A 74 21.83 -24.76 0.81
C VAL A 74 22.76 -25.56 1.72
N GLY A 75 22.86 -25.19 2.99
CA GLY A 75 23.76 -25.75 4.00
C GLY A 75 25.26 -25.50 3.73
N SER A 76 26.09 -25.86 4.70
CA SER A 76 27.55 -25.62 4.69
C SER A 76 28.30 -26.24 3.49
N ARG A 77 29.45 -25.66 3.15
CA ARG A 77 30.38 -26.07 2.09
C ARG A 77 31.83 -26.03 2.60
N PRO A 78 32.55 -27.16 2.68
CA PRO A 78 33.93 -27.20 3.16
C PRO A 78 34.86 -26.21 2.43
N GLY A 79 35.65 -25.43 3.19
CA GLY A 79 36.56 -24.40 2.65
C GLY A 79 35.87 -23.16 2.07
N VAL A 80 34.53 -23.06 2.13
CA VAL A 80 33.74 -21.97 1.56
C VAL A 80 32.82 -21.33 2.61
N LEU A 81 31.91 -22.10 3.20
CA LEU A 81 30.83 -21.59 4.05
C LEU A 81 30.56 -22.56 5.20
N ASN A 82 30.65 -22.09 6.45
CA ASN A 82 30.01 -22.73 7.60
C ASN A 82 28.68 -22.01 7.86
N VAL A 83 27.61 -22.77 8.13
CA VAL A 83 26.32 -22.25 8.57
C VAL A 83 26.02 -22.84 9.94
N VAL A 84 25.93 -21.99 10.95
CA VAL A 84 25.71 -22.40 12.34
C VAL A 84 24.57 -21.60 12.99
N VAL A 85 23.76 -22.30 13.77
CA VAL A 85 22.55 -21.74 14.37
C VAL A 85 22.48 -22.09 15.84
N GLN A 86 22.08 -21.15 16.69
CA GLN A 86 21.58 -21.46 18.05
C GLN A 86 20.08 -21.22 18.08
N THR A 87 19.31 -22.25 18.42
CA THR A 87 17.85 -22.23 18.52
C THR A 87 17.40 -22.26 19.98
N GLY A 88 16.40 -21.47 20.36
CA GLY A 88 15.80 -21.50 21.70
C GLY A 88 14.70 -20.45 21.89
N GLY A 89 14.43 -20.11 23.15
CA GLY A 89 13.58 -18.97 23.56
C GLY A 89 12.11 -18.96 23.13
N THR A 90 11.55 -20.14 22.85
CA THR A 90 10.15 -20.33 22.41
C THR A 90 9.50 -21.52 23.12
N ARG A 91 8.20 -21.43 23.41
CA ARG A 91 7.47 -22.49 24.12
C ARG A 91 7.22 -23.76 23.31
N LYS A 92 7.31 -23.69 21.98
CA LYS A 92 6.89 -24.77 21.06
C LYS A 92 7.55 -24.58 19.70
N TRP A 93 8.35 -25.54 19.25
CA TRP A 93 8.85 -25.57 17.87
C TRP A 93 7.88 -26.31 16.93
N ARG A 94 7.75 -25.83 15.70
CA ARG A 94 7.12 -26.54 14.58
C ARG A 94 8.01 -27.68 14.07
N ASN A 95 9.33 -27.46 14.02
CA ASN A 95 10.33 -28.49 13.74
C ASN A 95 10.46 -29.44 14.95
N PRO A 96 10.03 -30.72 14.86
CA PRO A 96 9.93 -31.62 16.00
C PRO A 96 11.28 -32.17 16.50
N ASN A 97 12.39 -31.76 15.90
CA ASN A 97 13.75 -32.17 16.29
C ASN A 97 14.38 -31.24 17.32
N ILE A 98 13.82 -30.03 17.51
CA ILE A 98 14.31 -29.03 18.46
C ILE A 98 13.54 -29.16 19.77
N ASN A 99 14.24 -29.10 20.91
CA ASN A 99 13.63 -29.11 22.23
C ASN A 99 13.32 -27.68 22.70
N PRO A 100 12.04 -27.27 22.90
CA PRO A 100 11.71 -25.94 23.40
C PRO A 100 12.20 -25.68 24.84
N GLU A 101 12.53 -26.71 25.63
CA GLU A 101 12.98 -26.51 27.02
C GLU A 101 14.43 -26.00 27.16
N ILE A 102 15.24 -26.00 26.09
CA ILE A 102 16.68 -25.66 26.13
C ILE A 102 17.18 -25.01 24.85
N ASN A 103 18.22 -24.20 24.96
CA ASN A 103 18.97 -23.71 23.80
C ASN A 103 19.81 -24.85 23.21
N GLN A 104 19.85 -24.95 21.87
CA GLN A 104 20.57 -25.99 21.15
C GLN A 104 21.38 -25.40 20.00
N ARG A 105 22.56 -25.96 19.74
CA ARG A 105 23.52 -25.47 18.74
C ARG A 105 23.65 -26.47 17.60
N TRP A 106 23.59 -25.96 16.38
CA TRP A 106 23.46 -26.74 15.15
C TRP A 106 24.49 -26.35 14.11
N PHE A 107 24.97 -27.33 13.35
CA PHE A 107 25.73 -27.15 12.12
C PHE A 107 24.85 -27.57 10.94
N ILE A 108 24.53 -26.63 10.06
CA ILE A 108 23.56 -26.86 8.99
C ILE A 108 24.26 -27.43 7.75
N LYS A 109 23.74 -28.54 7.24
CA LYS A 109 24.18 -29.25 6.04
C LYS A 109 23.04 -29.25 5.01
N ASN A 110 23.37 -29.66 3.80
CA ASN A 110 22.43 -29.78 2.69
C ASN A 110 21.37 -30.87 2.99
N ASN A 111 20.14 -30.46 3.30
CA ASN A 111 18.99 -31.27 3.80
C ASN A 111 19.16 -31.94 5.18
N GLU A 112 20.06 -31.45 6.06
CA GLU A 112 20.21 -32.00 7.43
C GLU A 112 20.76 -30.93 8.40
N MET A 113 20.18 -30.82 9.59
CA MET A 113 20.76 -30.08 10.73
C MET A 113 21.43 -31.05 11.72
N GLU A 114 22.74 -30.92 11.92
CA GLU A 114 23.48 -31.73 12.90
C GLU A 114 23.53 -31.00 14.24
N LYS A 115 22.99 -31.60 15.30
CA LYS A 115 23.10 -31.04 16.66
C LYS A 115 24.52 -31.23 17.18
N VAL A 116 25.17 -30.12 17.53
CA VAL A 116 26.55 -30.08 18.02
C VAL A 116 26.60 -30.06 19.54
N GLU A 117 25.74 -29.25 20.18
CA GLU A 117 25.75 -29.01 21.62
C GLU A 117 24.35 -28.66 22.15
N ASP A 118 24.04 -29.09 23.37
CA ASP A 118 22.91 -28.60 24.16
C ASP A 118 23.42 -27.48 25.07
N ALA A 119 23.12 -26.22 24.73
CA ALA A 119 23.58 -25.04 25.47
C ALA A 119 22.78 -24.78 26.77
N GLY A 120 21.62 -25.44 26.93
CA GLY A 120 20.86 -25.51 28.18
C GLY A 120 19.77 -24.43 28.33
N PRO A 121 19.02 -24.45 29.45
CA PRO A 121 17.88 -23.57 29.69
C PRO A 121 18.34 -22.20 30.20
N VAL A 122 18.93 -21.39 29.32
CA VAL A 122 19.38 -20.02 29.62
C VAL A 122 18.65 -19.03 28.72
N ASN A 123 18.21 -17.90 29.28
CA ASN A 123 17.44 -16.88 28.57
C ASN A 123 18.25 -16.36 27.36
N MET A 124 17.69 -16.45 26.15
CA MET A 124 18.34 -15.98 24.92
C MET A 124 18.42 -14.46 24.84
N ALA A 125 17.54 -13.74 25.52
CA ALA A 125 17.57 -12.29 25.63
C ALA A 125 18.53 -11.80 26.75
N GLN A 126 19.74 -12.35 26.79
CA GLN A 126 20.78 -12.01 27.78
C GLN A 126 22.16 -11.88 27.12
N PRO A 127 22.99 -10.89 27.50
CA PRO A 127 24.26 -10.62 26.83
C PRO A 127 25.26 -11.77 26.95
N GLU A 128 25.25 -12.51 28.06
CA GLU A 128 26.10 -13.68 28.26
C GLU A 128 25.78 -14.79 27.24
N THR A 129 24.51 -15.02 26.94
CA THR A 129 24.03 -16.08 26.02
C THR A 129 24.42 -15.79 24.58
N LEU A 130 24.27 -14.54 24.14
CA LEU A 130 24.72 -14.09 22.82
C LEU A 130 26.25 -14.13 22.69
N LYS A 131 26.97 -13.67 23.72
CA LYS A 131 28.43 -13.75 23.78
C LYS A 131 28.93 -15.18 23.66
N ASP A 132 28.38 -16.12 24.44
CA ASP A 132 28.81 -17.52 24.44
C ASP A 132 28.54 -18.18 23.08
N PHE A 133 27.42 -17.87 22.42
CA PHE A 133 27.18 -18.32 21.03
C PHE A 133 28.25 -17.81 20.06
N ILE A 134 28.59 -16.52 20.11
CA ILE A 134 29.62 -15.94 19.23
C ILE A 134 30.98 -16.58 19.48
N VAL A 135 31.39 -16.69 20.75
CA VAL A 135 32.65 -17.32 21.16
C VAL A 135 32.71 -18.78 20.70
N TRP A 136 31.62 -19.54 20.89
CA TRP A 136 31.49 -20.92 20.45
C TRP A 136 31.62 -21.05 18.92
N ALA A 137 30.89 -20.22 18.17
CA ALA A 137 30.84 -20.29 16.71
C ALA A 137 32.22 -20.01 16.10
N VAL A 138 32.87 -18.93 16.54
CA VAL A 138 34.22 -18.56 16.08
C VAL A 138 35.27 -19.62 16.46
N THR A 139 35.16 -20.21 17.66
CA THR A 139 36.14 -21.20 18.15
C THR A 139 36.04 -22.54 17.40
N ASN A 140 34.82 -22.98 17.07
CA ASN A 140 34.59 -24.29 16.44
C ASN A 140 34.55 -24.23 14.91
N TYR A 141 34.12 -23.09 14.34
CA TYR A 141 33.91 -22.88 12.91
C TYR A 141 34.65 -21.63 12.41
N PRO A 142 35.99 -21.62 12.42
CA PRO A 142 36.77 -20.47 12.00
C PRO A 142 36.66 -20.24 10.48
N ALA A 143 36.64 -18.96 10.09
CA ALA A 143 36.58 -18.48 8.72
C ALA A 143 37.45 -17.21 8.50
N GLU A 144 37.62 -16.81 7.24
CA GLU A 144 38.22 -15.53 6.84
C GLU A 144 37.30 -14.34 7.14
N LYS A 145 35.98 -14.55 7.08
CA LYS A 145 34.93 -13.57 7.37
C LYS A 145 33.82 -14.18 8.23
N TYR A 146 33.17 -13.35 9.04
CA TYR A 146 32.06 -13.75 9.90
C TYR A 146 30.85 -12.86 9.61
N VAL A 147 29.67 -13.47 9.59
CA VAL A 147 28.38 -12.78 9.59
C VAL A 147 27.64 -13.23 10.84
N LEU A 148 27.22 -12.29 11.67
CA LEU A 148 26.28 -12.53 12.76
C LEU A 148 24.92 -11.98 12.33
N ASP A 149 23.90 -12.80 12.54
CA ASP A 149 22.52 -12.51 12.23
C ASP A 149 21.66 -12.74 13.48
N LEU A 150 20.81 -11.76 13.76
CA LEU A 150 19.99 -11.65 14.97
C LEU A 150 18.52 -11.70 14.56
N TRP A 151 17.94 -12.89 14.61
CA TRP A 151 16.57 -13.18 14.20
C TRP A 151 15.62 -13.18 15.40
N ASN A 152 14.66 -12.24 15.42
CA ASN A 152 13.53 -12.18 16.37
C ASN A 152 12.56 -11.03 15.98
N HIS A 153 11.72 -10.59 16.91
CA HIS A 153 11.18 -9.23 16.97
C HIS A 153 12.27 -8.20 17.31
N GLY A 154 12.00 -6.94 16.95
CA GLY A 154 12.78 -5.76 17.36
C GLY A 154 11.85 -4.61 17.76
N GLY A 155 12.39 -3.69 18.56
CA GLY A 155 11.71 -2.51 19.12
C GLY A 155 12.51 -1.22 18.97
N GLY A 156 13.43 -1.16 18.00
CA GLY A 156 14.26 0.01 17.71
C GLY A 156 15.20 0.39 18.87
N ALA A 157 15.53 1.68 18.97
CA ALA A 157 16.61 2.16 19.82
C ALA A 157 16.39 1.87 21.33
N HIS A 158 15.18 2.14 21.85
CA HIS A 158 14.85 1.90 23.26
C HIS A 158 14.36 0.46 23.52
N GLY A 159 13.58 -0.12 22.61
CA GLY A 159 13.02 -1.48 22.74
C GLY A 159 14.08 -2.56 22.61
N GLY A 160 15.11 -2.34 21.78
CA GLY A 160 16.16 -3.32 21.53
C GLY A 160 15.67 -4.49 20.68
N TYR A 161 16.21 -5.68 20.94
CA TYR A 161 16.00 -6.89 20.14
C TYR A 161 15.70 -8.09 21.04
N GLY A 162 14.90 -9.05 20.55
CA GLY A 162 14.86 -10.39 21.14
C GLY A 162 14.13 -10.52 22.49
N VAL A 163 12.92 -11.06 22.51
CA VAL A 163 12.26 -11.58 23.75
C VAL A 163 12.53 -13.08 23.90
N ASP A 164 12.46 -13.63 25.11
CA ASP A 164 12.46 -15.09 25.35
C ASP A 164 11.15 -15.49 26.04
N GLU A 165 10.31 -16.32 25.38
CA GLU A 165 9.00 -16.72 25.91
C GLU A 165 9.06 -17.58 27.19
N LEU A 166 10.21 -18.17 27.50
CA LEU A 166 10.38 -19.13 28.59
C LEU A 166 10.60 -18.45 29.94
N PHE A 167 10.84 -17.14 29.96
CA PHE A 167 11.16 -16.36 31.16
C PHE A 167 10.07 -15.31 31.45
N GLU A 168 9.64 -15.23 32.72
CA GLU A 168 8.49 -14.40 33.14
C GLU A 168 8.78 -12.88 33.13
N ASP A 169 10.05 -12.47 32.95
CA ASP A 169 10.46 -11.08 32.90
C ASP A 169 10.26 -10.42 31.52
N LYS A 170 9.93 -11.20 30.47
CA LYS A 170 9.90 -10.78 29.06
C LYS A 170 11.13 -9.95 28.65
N SER A 171 12.31 -10.20 29.22
CA SER A 171 13.48 -9.33 29.02
C SER A 171 13.85 -9.20 27.54
N THR A 172 14.20 -7.99 27.10
CA THR A 172 14.78 -7.70 25.77
C THR A 172 16.29 -7.51 25.85
N LEU A 173 17.07 -7.91 24.84
CA LEU A 173 18.45 -7.43 24.70
C LEU A 173 18.43 -5.95 24.31
N SER A 174 18.80 -5.07 25.24
CA SER A 174 19.01 -3.65 24.92
C SER A 174 20.22 -3.48 23.99
N LEU A 175 20.32 -2.31 23.34
CA LEU A 175 21.54 -1.96 22.60
C LEU A 175 22.80 -1.92 23.51
N ALA A 176 22.65 -1.67 24.82
CA ALA A 176 23.74 -1.74 25.78
C ALA A 176 24.17 -3.20 26.08
N ASP A 177 23.22 -4.13 26.12
CA ASP A 177 23.50 -5.58 26.25
C ASP A 177 24.16 -6.13 25.00
N ILE A 178 23.66 -5.79 23.81
CA ILE A 178 24.26 -6.15 22.52
C ILE A 178 25.70 -5.63 22.45
N ARG A 179 25.93 -4.37 22.85
CA ARG A 179 27.29 -3.82 22.93
C ARG A 179 28.18 -4.63 23.86
N THR A 180 27.68 -5.00 25.04
CA THR A 180 28.42 -5.78 26.03
C THR A 180 28.77 -7.17 25.51
N ALA A 181 27.82 -7.86 24.88
CA ALA A 181 28.01 -9.17 24.27
C ALA A 181 29.06 -9.13 23.13
N LEU A 182 28.93 -8.16 22.21
CA LEU A 182 29.87 -7.96 21.11
C LEU A 182 31.26 -7.55 21.60
N GLU A 183 31.37 -6.63 22.57
CA GLU A 183 32.66 -6.18 23.08
C GLU A 183 33.41 -7.31 23.79
N GLU A 184 32.75 -8.09 24.65
CA GLU A 184 33.39 -9.23 25.30
C GLU A 184 33.72 -10.37 24.32
N ALA A 185 32.83 -10.68 23.37
CA ALA A 185 33.11 -11.69 22.37
C ALA A 185 34.29 -11.29 21.46
N THR A 186 34.37 -10.03 21.02
CA THR A 186 35.50 -9.49 20.26
C THR A 186 36.78 -9.47 21.10
N LYS A 187 36.73 -9.08 22.38
CA LYS A 187 37.88 -9.16 23.31
C LYS A 187 38.41 -10.59 23.48
N GLN A 188 37.53 -11.59 23.48
CA GLN A 188 37.88 -13.00 23.71
C GLN A 188 38.35 -13.72 22.44
N THR A 189 37.76 -13.41 21.29
CA THR A 189 38.04 -14.10 20.01
C THR A 189 39.04 -13.37 19.11
N GLY A 190 39.10 -12.04 19.20
CA GLY A 190 39.82 -11.19 18.24
C GLY A 190 39.11 -11.03 16.88
N VAL A 191 37.86 -11.49 16.74
CA VAL A 191 37.07 -11.34 15.51
C VAL A 191 36.36 -9.98 15.45
N SER A 192 36.39 -9.39 14.26
CA SER A 192 35.46 -8.37 13.79
C SER A 192 34.67 -8.95 12.61
N PHE A 193 33.39 -8.64 12.54
CA PHE A 193 32.45 -9.15 11.55
C PHE A 193 32.59 -8.41 10.21
N GLU A 194 32.35 -9.12 9.11
CA GLU A 194 32.17 -8.47 7.80
C GLU A 194 30.79 -7.78 7.76
N LEU A 195 29.76 -8.40 8.36
CA LEU A 195 28.41 -7.89 8.44
C LEU A 195 27.76 -8.31 9.77
N ILE A 196 27.00 -7.41 10.40
CA ILE A 196 26.03 -7.75 11.44
C ILE A 196 24.64 -7.41 10.91
N GLY A 197 23.75 -8.40 10.92
CA GLY A 197 22.38 -8.31 10.46
C GLY A 197 21.38 -8.48 11.59
N PHE A 198 20.19 -7.93 11.39
CA PHE A 198 19.02 -8.13 12.24
C PHE A 198 17.83 -8.46 11.32
N ASP A 199 17.37 -9.72 11.31
CA ASP A 199 16.04 -10.10 10.82
C ASP A 199 15.03 -9.75 11.93
N ALA A 200 14.82 -8.45 12.13
CA ALA A 200 14.07 -7.90 13.24
C ALA A 200 13.61 -6.47 12.96
N CYS A 201 12.33 -6.23 13.24
CA CYS A 201 11.63 -4.96 13.07
C CYS A 201 12.40 -3.76 13.65
N LEU A 202 12.34 -2.61 12.96
CA LEU A 202 12.73 -1.30 13.46
C LEU A 202 14.23 -1.16 13.81
N MET A 203 15.07 -2.14 13.51
CA MET A 203 16.46 -2.15 13.97
C MET A 203 17.40 -1.21 13.19
N ALA A 204 17.00 -0.68 12.03
CA ALA A 204 17.76 0.27 11.22
C ALA A 204 17.82 1.69 11.84
N THR A 205 18.27 1.78 13.08
CA THR A 205 18.45 3.06 13.79
C THR A 205 19.92 3.47 13.82
N ILE A 206 20.19 4.78 13.84
CA ILE A 206 21.55 5.31 13.94
C ILE A 206 22.24 4.90 15.26
N GLU A 207 21.47 4.68 16.33
CA GLU A 207 21.94 4.18 17.62
C GLU A 207 22.33 2.69 17.56
N THR A 208 21.58 1.88 16.80
CA THR A 208 21.93 0.48 16.51
C THR A 208 23.19 0.41 15.66
N ALA A 209 23.26 1.19 14.57
CA ALA A 209 24.44 1.29 13.71
C ALA A 209 25.68 1.75 14.51
N CYS A 210 25.54 2.76 15.38
CA CYS A 210 26.57 3.21 16.31
C CYS A 210 27.02 2.09 17.25
N THR A 211 26.06 1.37 17.83
CA THR A 211 26.29 0.27 18.77
C THR A 211 27.11 -0.88 18.17
N VAL A 212 26.85 -1.26 16.92
CA VAL A 212 27.59 -2.34 16.24
C VAL A 212 28.88 -1.88 15.56
N SER A 213 29.03 -0.56 15.31
CA SER A 213 30.16 0.01 14.56
C SER A 213 31.59 -0.35 15.01
N PRO A 214 31.90 -0.61 16.30
CA PRO A 214 33.25 -1.01 16.69
C PRO A 214 33.59 -2.46 16.32
N TYR A 215 32.59 -3.27 15.93
CA TYR A 215 32.69 -4.73 15.81
C TYR A 215 32.44 -5.23 14.38
N THR A 216 31.68 -4.50 13.56
CA THR A 216 31.37 -4.86 12.17
C THR A 216 31.95 -3.89 11.14
N ARG A 217 31.97 -4.29 9.86
CA ARG A 217 32.23 -3.41 8.71
C ARG A 217 30.95 -2.92 8.03
N TYR A 218 29.88 -3.71 8.07
CA TYR A 218 28.57 -3.36 7.52
C TYR A 218 27.45 -3.76 8.48
N PHE A 219 26.36 -3.00 8.44
CA PHE A 219 25.15 -3.20 9.23
C PHE A 219 23.94 -3.33 8.29
N VAL A 220 22.97 -4.21 8.62
CA VAL A 220 21.73 -4.42 7.88
C VAL A 220 20.55 -4.59 8.85
N GLY A 221 19.42 -3.97 8.53
CA GLY A 221 18.12 -4.14 9.21
C GLY A 221 17.03 -3.30 8.54
N SER A 222 15.79 -3.42 9.02
CA SER A 222 14.63 -2.63 8.57
C SER A 222 14.39 -1.36 9.40
N GLU A 223 13.90 -0.31 8.75
CA GLU A 223 13.39 0.90 9.43
C GLU A 223 11.99 0.65 10.01
N GLU A 224 11.23 -0.26 9.38
CA GLU A 224 9.85 -0.65 9.69
C GLU A 224 9.79 -2.08 10.25
N THR A 225 8.59 -2.59 10.51
CA THR A 225 8.30 -4.02 10.72
C THR A 225 8.82 -4.88 9.56
N GLU A 226 9.38 -6.05 9.89
CA GLU A 226 9.75 -7.08 8.90
C GLU A 226 8.70 -8.19 8.92
N PRO A 227 8.09 -8.57 7.78
CA PRO A 227 7.07 -9.63 7.75
C PRO A 227 7.57 -10.96 8.33
N GLY A 228 6.66 -11.75 8.91
CA GLY A 228 6.96 -13.02 9.60
C GLY A 228 7.57 -14.15 8.76
N HIS A 229 7.93 -13.90 7.49
CA HIS A 229 8.70 -14.81 6.65
C HIS A 229 10.21 -14.54 6.66
N GLY A 230 10.68 -13.48 7.33
CA GLY A 230 12.11 -13.18 7.47
C GLY A 230 12.87 -13.01 6.15
N TRP A 231 14.18 -13.18 6.23
CA TRP A 231 15.15 -13.04 5.15
C TRP A 231 15.27 -14.31 4.29
N ASN A 232 15.56 -14.14 2.98
CA ASN A 232 15.71 -15.28 2.06
C ASN A 232 17.04 -16.03 2.25
N TYR A 233 17.14 -16.85 3.30
CA TYR A 233 18.35 -17.61 3.62
C TYR A 233 18.82 -18.51 2.46
N THR A 234 17.89 -19.05 1.66
CA THR A 234 18.22 -19.84 0.47
C THR A 234 19.04 -19.01 -0.53
N PHE A 235 18.60 -17.79 -0.83
CA PHE A 235 19.28 -16.89 -1.76
C PHE A 235 20.59 -16.35 -1.17
N ILE A 236 20.58 -15.93 0.09
CA ILE A 236 21.75 -15.36 0.78
C ILE A 236 22.91 -16.36 0.81
N LEU A 237 22.66 -17.58 1.30
CA LEU A 237 23.69 -18.61 1.44
C LEU A 237 24.16 -19.12 0.07
N GLN A 238 23.27 -19.23 -0.92
CA GLN A 238 23.65 -19.66 -2.27
C GLN A 238 24.56 -18.63 -2.95
N ASN A 239 24.32 -17.31 -2.78
CA ASN A 239 25.23 -16.28 -3.30
C ASN A 239 26.64 -16.36 -2.67
N ILE A 240 26.77 -16.66 -1.38
CA ILE A 240 28.08 -16.89 -0.73
C ILE A 240 28.77 -18.16 -1.28
N VAL A 241 28.01 -19.18 -1.67
CA VAL A 241 28.56 -20.40 -2.29
C VAL A 241 29.01 -20.17 -3.73
N ASP A 242 28.31 -19.32 -4.50
CA ASP A 242 28.62 -19.02 -5.89
C ASP A 242 29.72 -17.94 -6.04
N ASP A 243 29.80 -16.95 -5.15
CA ASP A 243 30.97 -16.06 -4.99
C ASP A 243 31.46 -16.02 -3.52
N PRO A 244 32.36 -16.96 -3.13
CA PRO A 244 33.00 -16.95 -1.82
C PRO A 244 33.94 -15.76 -1.56
N SER A 245 34.07 -14.80 -2.49
CA SER A 245 34.86 -13.57 -2.33
C SER A 245 34.00 -12.31 -2.15
N ILE A 246 32.67 -12.43 -2.22
CA ILE A 246 31.69 -11.34 -2.05
C ILE A 246 32.03 -10.44 -0.85
N SER A 247 31.88 -9.13 -1.00
CA SER A 247 32.10 -8.13 0.07
C SER A 247 30.83 -7.88 0.88
N GLY A 248 30.98 -7.44 2.14
CA GLY A 248 29.83 -7.21 3.03
C GLY A 248 28.77 -6.24 2.48
N ASP A 249 29.16 -5.21 1.73
CA ASP A 249 28.22 -4.29 1.06
C ASP A 249 27.41 -4.97 -0.06
N LYS A 250 27.98 -5.99 -0.71
CA LYS A 250 27.29 -6.77 -1.76
C LYS A 250 26.50 -7.92 -1.16
N LEU A 251 26.95 -8.48 -0.03
CA LEU A 251 26.17 -9.45 0.73
C LEU A 251 24.94 -8.80 1.38
N GLY A 252 25.07 -7.58 1.91
CA GLY A 252 23.93 -6.78 2.38
C GLY A 252 22.94 -6.46 1.24
N GLU A 253 23.43 -6.08 0.06
CA GLU A 253 22.57 -5.88 -1.11
C GLU A 253 21.86 -7.19 -1.54
N VAL A 254 22.52 -8.35 -1.42
CA VAL A 254 21.91 -9.67 -1.65
C VAL A 254 20.82 -9.99 -0.61
N ILE A 255 21.06 -9.71 0.67
CA ILE A 255 20.07 -9.88 1.75
C ILE A 255 18.82 -9.05 1.45
N ALA A 256 18.99 -7.75 1.27
CA ALA A 256 17.90 -6.81 1.04
C ALA A 256 17.08 -7.14 -0.22
N ARG A 257 17.76 -7.51 -1.32
CA ARG A 257 17.07 -7.93 -2.56
C ARG A 257 16.33 -9.25 -2.40
N GLY A 258 16.92 -10.25 -1.73
CA GLY A 258 16.25 -11.52 -1.47
C GLY A 258 15.00 -11.37 -0.62
N PHE A 259 15.08 -10.55 0.44
CA PHE A 259 13.94 -10.17 1.29
C PHE A 259 12.82 -9.50 0.47
N ARG A 260 13.13 -8.51 -0.37
CA ARG A 260 12.12 -7.84 -1.21
C ARG A 260 11.54 -8.76 -2.29
N GLU A 261 12.33 -9.62 -2.92
CA GLU A 261 11.83 -10.60 -3.91
C GLU A 261 10.85 -11.58 -3.26
N GLN A 262 11.18 -12.10 -2.07
CA GLN A 262 10.30 -12.98 -1.27
C GLN A 262 9.02 -12.26 -0.82
N ALA A 263 9.12 -11.00 -0.39
CA ALA A 263 7.97 -10.18 -0.01
C ALA A 263 7.05 -9.84 -1.21
N VAL A 264 7.59 -9.73 -2.42
CA VAL A 264 6.78 -9.60 -3.65
C VAL A 264 6.06 -10.90 -3.98
N GLU A 265 6.71 -12.07 -3.82
CA GLU A 265 6.05 -13.37 -4.04
C GLU A 265 4.96 -13.67 -2.99
N GLN A 266 5.11 -13.17 -1.76
CA GLN A 266 4.13 -13.35 -0.67
C GLN A 266 3.08 -12.21 -0.56
N GLY A 267 3.24 -11.11 -1.29
CA GLY A 267 2.29 -9.98 -1.29
C GLY A 267 2.44 -9.02 -0.10
N THR A 268 3.55 -9.09 0.64
CA THR A 268 3.92 -8.25 1.78
C THR A 268 4.85 -7.08 1.41
N ALA A 269 5.23 -6.95 0.13
CA ALA A 269 6.20 -5.94 -0.32
C ALA A 269 5.85 -4.47 0.03
N ASP A 270 4.56 -4.13 0.20
CA ASP A 270 4.08 -2.82 0.66
C ASP A 270 4.50 -2.47 2.11
N GLU A 271 5.00 -3.44 2.88
CA GLU A 271 5.40 -3.31 4.29
C GLU A 271 6.91 -3.32 4.51
N THR A 272 7.74 -3.50 3.47
CA THR A 272 9.17 -3.80 3.65
C THR A 272 10.11 -2.61 3.41
N THR A 273 10.90 -2.22 4.42
CA THR A 273 12.15 -1.44 4.24
C THR A 273 13.36 -2.32 4.60
N LEU A 274 14.54 -2.04 4.07
CA LEU A 274 15.80 -2.69 4.50
C LEU A 274 16.99 -1.92 3.91
N SER A 275 17.95 -1.54 4.77
CA SER A 275 19.13 -0.77 4.37
C SER A 275 20.44 -1.52 4.62
N VAL A 276 21.51 -1.06 3.97
CA VAL A 276 22.88 -1.55 4.17
C VAL A 276 23.76 -0.34 4.47
N VAL A 277 24.34 -0.32 5.66
CA VAL A 277 25.11 0.83 6.17
C VAL A 277 26.59 0.47 6.30
N ASP A 278 27.43 1.33 5.72
CA ASP A 278 28.88 1.33 5.94
C ASP A 278 29.16 2.06 7.26
N VAL A 279 29.28 1.28 8.34
CA VAL A 279 29.42 1.81 9.70
C VAL A 279 30.71 2.61 9.93
N SER A 280 31.65 2.61 8.97
CA SER A 280 32.82 3.50 9.02
C SER A 280 32.49 4.97 8.70
N LYS A 281 31.28 5.25 8.22
CA LYS A 281 30.83 6.58 7.75
C LYS A 281 29.67 7.19 8.55
N ILE A 282 29.17 6.53 9.59
CA ILE A 282 28.07 7.06 10.40
C ILE A 282 28.50 8.24 11.28
N GLY A 283 29.80 8.43 11.54
CA GLY A 283 30.34 9.56 12.30
C GLY A 283 29.81 10.92 11.80
N PRO A 284 30.00 11.27 10.51
CA PRO A 284 29.38 12.44 9.89
C PRO A 284 27.85 12.54 9.98
N VAL A 285 27.11 11.42 10.09
CA VAL A 285 25.66 11.45 10.30
C VAL A 285 25.34 11.88 11.74
N ILE A 286 26.08 11.34 12.71
CA ILE A 286 25.98 11.72 14.14
C ILE A 286 26.41 13.19 14.32
N GLU A 287 27.52 13.61 13.72
CA GLU A 287 28.00 15.01 13.75
C GLU A 287 26.95 15.98 13.17
N ALA A 288 26.31 15.63 12.04
CA ALA A 288 25.28 16.48 11.44
C ALA A 288 23.96 16.50 12.24
N LEU A 289 23.60 15.39 12.91
CA LEU A 289 22.49 15.36 13.87
C LEU A 289 22.82 16.20 15.11
N GLU A 290 24.04 16.13 15.64
CA GLU A 290 24.51 16.96 16.76
C GLU A 290 24.48 18.46 16.41
N ASP A 291 24.91 18.86 15.22
CA ASP A 291 24.81 20.26 14.75
C ASP A 291 23.35 20.73 14.65
N LEU A 292 22.44 19.91 14.12
CA LEU A 292 21.00 20.21 14.07
C LEU A 292 20.43 20.43 15.48
N VAL A 293 20.63 19.49 16.41
CA VAL A 293 20.04 19.58 17.74
C VAL A 293 20.71 20.63 18.63
N ASN A 294 21.99 20.94 18.43
CA ASN A 294 22.64 22.10 19.05
C ASN A 294 21.92 23.39 18.63
N LYS A 295 21.66 23.56 17.33
CA LYS A 295 21.05 24.77 16.76
C LYS A 295 19.55 24.89 17.01
N ALA A 296 18.83 23.77 17.16
CA ALA A 296 17.46 23.78 17.67
C ALA A 296 17.44 24.05 19.19
N GLY A 297 18.34 23.43 19.94
CA GLY A 297 18.40 23.44 21.40
C GLY A 297 18.72 24.79 22.05
N THR A 298 19.38 25.71 21.34
CA THR A 298 19.64 27.08 21.84
C THR A 298 18.36 27.83 22.17
N ASP A 299 17.33 27.66 21.34
CA ASP A 299 16.10 28.46 21.38
C ASP A 299 14.83 27.61 21.57
N ILE A 300 14.92 26.29 21.79
CA ILE A 300 13.78 25.37 22.04
C ILE A 300 12.94 25.70 23.30
N ASP A 301 13.37 26.67 24.12
CA ASP A 301 12.56 27.26 25.20
C ASP A 301 11.69 28.44 24.74
N GLY A 302 11.96 28.99 23.55
CA GLY A 302 11.18 30.03 22.89
C GLY A 302 10.05 29.42 22.06
N PRO A 303 8.78 29.83 22.26
CA PRO A 303 7.62 29.18 21.64
C PRO A 303 7.72 29.01 20.13
N ALA A 304 8.15 30.03 19.39
CA ALA A 304 8.24 29.96 17.92
C ALA A 304 9.26 28.94 17.38
N ALA A 305 10.35 28.69 18.12
CA ALA A 305 11.36 27.70 17.72
C ALA A 305 10.92 26.28 18.07
N TYR A 306 10.30 26.09 19.24
CA TYR A 306 9.65 24.83 19.60
C TYR A 306 8.55 24.47 18.58
N VAL A 307 7.65 25.41 18.28
CA VAL A 307 6.59 25.24 17.27
C VAL A 307 7.14 24.81 15.92
N ALA A 308 8.18 25.48 15.42
CA ALA A 308 8.73 25.17 14.10
C ALA A 308 9.41 23.79 14.07
N PHE A 309 10.14 23.41 15.13
CA PHE A 309 10.79 22.11 15.22
C PHE A 309 9.76 20.98 15.38
N ALA A 310 8.76 21.16 16.25
CA ALA A 310 7.70 20.18 16.47
C ALA A 310 6.84 19.96 15.20
N LYS A 311 6.47 21.01 14.46
CA LYS A 311 5.79 20.84 13.17
C LYS A 311 6.63 20.13 12.11
N GLY A 312 7.96 20.24 12.15
CA GLY A 312 8.85 19.43 11.32
C GLY A 312 8.88 17.96 11.76
N ARG A 313 8.96 17.72 13.07
CA ARG A 313 8.95 16.36 13.67
C ARG A 313 7.64 15.61 13.41
N ASN A 314 6.50 16.27 13.55
CA ASN A 314 5.19 15.64 13.43
C ASN A 314 4.83 15.28 11.96
N LYS A 315 5.52 15.90 10.99
CA LYS A 315 5.40 15.62 9.55
C LYS A 315 6.44 14.64 9.00
N ALA A 316 7.47 14.31 9.79
CA ALA A 316 8.49 13.35 9.39
C ALA A 316 7.92 11.92 9.45
N GLU A 317 8.47 11.01 8.65
CA GLU A 317 7.95 9.64 8.56
C GLU A 317 8.38 8.84 9.79
N ASP A 318 7.39 8.23 10.47
CA ASP A 318 7.59 7.37 11.65
C ASP A 318 7.29 5.91 11.30
N TYR A 319 7.94 4.99 12.02
CA TYR A 319 7.81 3.55 11.79
C TYR A 319 7.32 2.78 13.01
N GLY A 320 6.64 1.65 12.78
CA GLY A 320 6.16 0.76 13.84
C GLY A 320 5.10 1.35 14.78
N ASN A 321 4.38 2.40 14.37
CA ASN A 321 3.36 3.06 15.19
C ASN A 321 1.98 2.39 15.07
N SER A 322 1.21 2.35 16.17
CA SER A 322 -0.12 1.73 16.18
C SER A 322 -1.28 2.66 15.84
N GLY A 323 -1.16 3.97 16.13
CA GLY A 323 -2.01 5.07 15.62
C GLY A 323 -3.52 4.99 15.88
N GLY A 324 -4.02 3.95 16.53
CA GLY A 324 -5.41 3.82 16.99
C GLY A 324 -5.62 4.45 18.37
N ALA A 325 -6.79 4.17 18.96
CA ALA A 325 -7.26 4.71 20.25
C ALA A 325 -6.42 4.31 21.50
N HIS A 326 -5.27 3.67 21.32
CA HIS A 326 -4.33 3.28 22.38
C HIS A 326 -3.00 4.04 22.33
N GLY A 327 -2.71 4.78 21.26
CA GLY A 327 -1.61 5.76 21.21
C GLY A 327 -0.18 5.22 21.11
N ASP A 328 0.04 3.90 21.07
CA ASP A 328 1.38 3.33 21.09
C ASP A 328 2.25 3.73 19.87
N SER A 329 3.36 4.40 20.15
CA SER A 329 4.36 4.83 19.15
C SER A 329 5.75 4.34 19.51
N THR A 330 6.58 4.04 18.52
CA THR A 330 8.00 3.80 18.74
C THR A 330 8.80 5.10 18.82
N ASP A 331 8.28 6.17 18.19
CA ASP A 331 8.97 7.44 17.94
C ASP A 331 10.34 7.28 17.24
N MET A 332 10.53 6.19 16.46
CA MET A 332 11.62 6.04 15.49
C MET A 332 11.28 6.86 14.24
N VAL A 333 11.95 8.00 14.07
CA VAL A 333 11.72 8.92 12.94
C VAL A 333 12.77 8.77 11.85
N ASP A 334 12.36 8.83 10.59
CA ASP A 334 13.24 8.86 9.42
C ASP A 334 14.19 10.08 9.43
N ILE A 335 15.51 9.84 9.38
CA ILE A 335 16.51 10.91 9.45
C ILE A 335 16.49 11.81 8.20
N GLY A 336 16.26 11.25 7.01
CA GLY A 336 16.23 12.00 5.76
C GLY A 336 14.99 12.88 5.63
N HIS A 337 13.82 12.35 5.96
CA HIS A 337 12.56 13.07 5.90
C HIS A 337 12.44 14.11 7.02
N LEU A 338 12.95 13.82 8.23
CA LEU A 338 13.09 14.84 9.29
C LEU A 338 13.96 16.01 8.81
N ALA A 339 15.08 15.73 8.14
CA ALA A 339 15.92 16.77 7.56
C ALA A 339 15.19 17.56 6.45
N GLU A 340 14.36 16.92 5.62
CA GLU A 340 13.53 17.61 4.61
C GLU A 340 12.46 18.52 5.27
N GLN A 341 11.73 18.04 6.28
CA GLN A 341 10.67 18.80 6.96
C GLN A 341 11.21 19.98 7.78
N LEU A 342 12.47 19.92 8.23
CA LEU A 342 13.16 20.99 8.99
C LEU A 342 13.99 21.96 8.12
N LYS A 343 14.00 21.76 6.79
CA LYS A 343 14.92 22.39 5.83
C LYS A 343 14.76 23.89 5.67
N ASP A 344 13.56 24.44 5.85
CA ASP A 344 13.33 25.89 5.74
C ASP A 344 13.87 26.66 6.96
N GLN A 345 14.00 25.98 8.11
CA GLN A 345 14.52 26.54 9.36
C GLN A 345 16.03 26.24 9.54
N TYR A 346 16.47 25.04 9.14
CA TYR A 346 17.83 24.53 9.35
C TYR A 346 18.50 24.07 8.02
N PRO A 347 18.55 24.92 6.96
CA PRO A 347 18.90 24.48 5.61
C PRO A 347 20.33 23.95 5.43
N GLU A 348 21.28 24.40 6.26
CA GLU A 348 22.67 23.93 6.21
C GLU A 348 22.79 22.56 6.90
N GLU A 349 22.18 22.43 8.08
CA GLU A 349 22.17 21.22 8.88
C GLU A 349 21.40 20.09 8.18
N SER A 350 20.22 20.39 7.63
CA SER A 350 19.44 19.46 6.82
C SER A 350 20.18 18.97 5.57
N SER A 351 20.96 19.85 4.91
CA SER A 351 21.80 19.45 3.78
C SER A 351 22.95 18.55 4.23
N ASN A 352 23.59 18.86 5.36
CA ASN A 352 24.68 18.06 5.92
C ASN A 352 24.20 16.66 6.32
N ILE A 353 23.04 16.55 6.98
CA ILE A 353 22.40 15.26 7.31
C ILE A 353 22.11 14.48 6.02
N THR A 354 21.46 15.13 5.05
CA THR A 354 21.10 14.52 3.76
C THR A 354 22.31 13.95 3.02
N ASP A 355 23.42 14.70 2.96
CA ASP A 355 24.63 14.27 2.26
C ASP A 355 25.43 13.25 3.08
N ALA A 356 25.48 13.35 4.41
CA ALA A 356 26.12 12.35 5.25
C ALA A 356 25.41 10.98 5.16
N LEU A 357 24.08 10.97 5.26
CA LEU A 357 23.26 9.77 5.20
C LEU A 357 23.43 9.02 3.87
N LYS A 358 23.40 9.74 2.74
CA LYS A 358 23.66 9.21 1.38
C LYS A 358 25.07 8.63 1.17
N ASN A 359 26.03 8.97 2.03
CA ASN A 359 27.37 8.37 2.00
C ASN A 359 27.46 7.11 2.89
N ALA A 360 26.74 7.10 4.01
CA ALA A 360 26.71 6.00 4.98
C ALA A 360 25.83 4.82 4.55
N VAL A 361 24.61 5.10 4.08
CA VAL A 361 23.70 4.10 3.49
C VAL A 361 24.22 3.76 2.09
N VAL A 362 24.90 2.61 1.96
CA VAL A 362 25.52 2.16 0.69
C VAL A 362 24.56 1.36 -0.19
N PHE A 363 23.43 0.94 0.36
CA PHE A 363 22.25 0.46 -0.36
C PHE A 363 21.01 0.72 0.49
N ASN A 364 19.90 1.12 -0.12
CA ASN A 364 18.57 1.03 0.48
C ASN A 364 17.64 0.30 -0.50
N LEU A 365 16.60 -0.35 0.01
CA LEU A 365 15.48 -0.78 -0.83
C LEU A 365 14.71 0.42 -1.39
N GLU A 366 13.99 0.20 -2.50
CA GLU A 366 13.06 1.20 -3.03
C GLU A 366 11.91 1.40 -2.01
N PRO A 367 11.64 2.63 -1.53
CA PRO A 367 10.62 2.90 -0.53
C PRO A 367 9.25 2.30 -0.92
N PRO A 368 8.59 1.51 -0.05
CA PRO A 368 7.31 0.90 -0.36
C PRO A 368 6.18 1.94 -0.38
N ALA A 369 5.06 1.62 -1.03
CA ALA A 369 3.98 2.59 -1.28
C ALA A 369 3.22 3.07 -0.01
N LYS A 370 3.50 2.48 1.17
CA LYS A 370 3.05 2.97 2.49
C LYS A 370 4.04 3.96 3.14
N LYS A 371 5.34 3.71 2.98
CA LYS A 371 6.48 4.43 3.57
C LYS A 371 7.37 4.98 2.47
N PRO A 372 6.91 6.00 1.71
CA PRO A 372 7.59 6.49 0.52
C PRO A 372 8.85 7.31 0.82
N ASN A 373 9.09 7.73 2.07
CA ASN A 373 10.18 8.64 2.42
C ASN A 373 11.41 7.90 3.00
N ALA A 374 11.34 6.57 3.14
CA ALA A 374 12.38 5.69 3.68
C ALA A 374 13.81 5.99 3.19
N SER A 375 14.62 6.54 4.09
CA SER A 375 15.96 7.06 3.81
C SER A 375 17.09 6.07 4.14
N GLY A 376 16.79 5.03 4.92
CA GLY A 376 17.66 3.92 5.27
C GLY A 376 18.19 3.94 6.71
N LEU A 377 17.90 4.99 7.50
CA LEU A 377 18.15 5.01 8.94
C LEU A 377 17.16 5.92 9.70
N THR A 378 16.70 5.41 10.85
CA THR A 378 15.89 6.14 11.83
C THR A 378 16.71 6.66 13.01
N VAL A 379 16.12 7.53 13.83
CA VAL A 379 16.62 7.96 15.14
C VAL A 379 15.46 8.06 16.14
N TYR A 380 15.69 7.83 17.42
CA TYR A 380 14.67 8.10 18.45
C TYR A 380 14.52 9.62 18.66
N LEU A 381 13.33 10.14 18.39
CA LEU A 381 13.00 11.54 18.70
C LEU A 381 11.53 11.57 19.18
N PRO A 382 11.25 11.74 20.48
CA PRO A 382 9.91 11.61 21.06
C PRO A 382 8.90 12.51 20.37
N CYS A 383 7.67 12.02 20.25
CA CYS A 383 6.59 12.68 19.55
C CYS A 383 5.23 12.25 20.13
N LYS A 384 4.89 10.96 19.98
CA LYS A 384 3.53 10.44 20.21
C LYS A 384 3.36 9.73 21.55
N ASP A 385 4.38 9.03 22.05
CA ASP A 385 4.25 8.37 23.35
C ASP A 385 4.60 9.31 24.52
N LYS A 386 3.57 9.98 25.04
CA LYS A 386 3.65 10.76 26.29
C LYS A 386 3.87 9.90 27.54
N GLN A 387 3.25 8.72 27.61
CA GLN A 387 3.13 7.98 28.87
C GLN A 387 4.38 7.14 29.18
N GLY A 388 4.94 6.49 28.16
CA GLY A 388 6.19 5.71 28.25
C GLY A 388 7.47 6.52 28.05
N PHE A 389 7.38 7.84 27.75
CA PHE A 389 8.56 8.68 27.49
C PHE A 389 9.66 8.57 28.56
N GLU A 390 9.33 8.63 29.85
CA GLU A 390 10.33 8.57 30.93
C GLU A 390 11.01 7.19 31.02
N GLU A 391 10.29 6.09 30.75
CA GLU A 391 10.88 4.75 30.68
C GLU A 391 11.79 4.63 29.45
N LYS A 392 11.28 5.03 28.29
CA LYS A 392 12.03 5.04 27.01
C LYS A 392 13.28 5.91 27.12
N LEU A 393 13.21 7.08 27.76
CA LEU A 393 14.35 7.95 28.02
C LEU A 393 15.38 7.31 28.96
N SER A 394 14.94 6.58 30.00
CA SER A 394 15.84 5.83 30.87
C SER A 394 16.60 4.75 30.09
N ARG A 395 15.89 3.93 29.31
CA ARG A 395 16.48 2.92 28.41
C ARG A 395 17.42 3.56 27.37
N TYR A 396 17.02 4.69 26.80
CA TYR A 396 17.80 5.43 25.80
C TYR A 396 19.14 5.97 26.35
N LYS A 397 19.14 6.47 27.59
CA LYS A 397 20.35 6.95 28.27
C LYS A 397 21.39 5.85 28.47
N GLU A 398 20.98 4.59 28.66
CA GLU A 398 21.89 3.44 28.79
C GLU A 398 22.58 3.09 27.47
N ILE A 399 21.99 3.42 26.31
CA ILE A 399 22.63 3.26 25.00
C ILE A 399 23.90 4.11 24.90
N ASN A 400 24.00 5.26 25.57
CA ASN A 400 25.16 6.18 25.47
C ASN A 400 25.54 6.42 23.99
N PHE A 401 24.57 6.90 23.19
CA PHE A 401 24.72 7.18 21.76
C PHE A 401 25.51 8.48 21.52
N SER A 402 24.88 9.63 21.79
CA SER A 402 25.49 10.96 21.77
C SER A 402 25.02 11.73 23.00
N PRO A 403 25.91 12.26 23.86
CA PRO A 403 25.49 13.08 24.99
C PRO A 403 24.74 14.35 24.58
N VAL A 404 25.12 14.96 23.46
CA VAL A 404 24.49 16.18 22.91
C VAL A 404 23.08 15.88 22.44
N TYR A 405 22.90 14.78 21.68
CA TYR A 405 21.60 14.36 21.21
C TYR A 405 20.69 13.90 22.35
N THR A 406 21.22 13.17 23.34
CA THR A 406 20.46 12.76 24.52
C THR A 406 20.02 13.95 25.39
N GLU A 407 20.84 14.99 25.56
CA GLU A 407 20.45 16.22 26.27
C GLU A 407 19.32 16.96 25.54
N PHE A 408 19.35 17.01 24.20
CA PHE A 408 18.25 17.56 23.42
C PHE A 408 16.97 16.73 23.50
N VAL A 409 17.05 15.40 23.36
CA VAL A 409 15.89 14.49 23.47
C VAL A 409 15.23 14.61 24.84
N GLU A 410 16.02 14.70 25.92
CA GLU A 410 15.51 14.96 27.28
C GLU A 410 14.80 16.32 27.35
N LYS A 411 15.42 17.40 26.89
CA LYS A 411 14.86 18.75 26.94
C LYS A 411 13.61 18.94 26.07
N TYR A 412 13.57 18.29 24.90
CA TYR A 412 12.47 18.36 23.94
C TYR A 412 11.29 17.47 24.37
N GLY A 413 11.56 16.23 24.80
CA GLY A 413 10.53 15.35 25.37
C GLY A 413 9.89 15.92 26.64
N GLN A 414 10.66 16.62 27.48
CA GLN A 414 10.13 17.39 28.62
C GLN A 414 9.19 18.54 28.23
N LYS A 415 9.10 18.95 26.96
CA LYS A 415 8.03 19.84 26.46
C LYS A 415 6.76 19.06 26.09
N ILE A 416 6.92 17.87 25.52
CA ILE A 416 5.81 17.00 25.10
C ILE A 416 5.07 16.42 26.32
N VAL A 417 5.79 15.98 27.35
CA VAL A 417 5.17 15.48 28.60
C VAL A 417 4.83 16.57 29.62
N ALA A 418 5.03 17.85 29.28
CA ALA A 418 4.60 18.94 30.14
C ALA A 418 3.09 19.11 30.04
N ASP A 419 2.36 18.56 31.03
CA ASP A 419 0.92 18.78 31.21
C ASP A 419 0.58 20.28 31.11
N THR A 420 0.00 20.64 29.97
CA THR A 420 -0.29 22.01 29.55
C THR A 420 -1.64 22.00 28.86
N ALA A 421 -2.42 23.08 29.04
CA ALA A 421 -3.65 23.24 28.29
C ALA A 421 -3.31 23.32 26.79
N GLY A 422 -4.11 22.63 25.96
CA GLY A 422 -4.05 22.75 24.52
C GLY A 422 -4.55 24.12 24.03
N VAL A 423 -4.91 24.21 22.75
CA VAL A 423 -5.27 25.50 22.13
C VAL A 423 -6.52 26.11 22.75
N GLU A 424 -6.47 27.40 23.10
CA GLU A 424 -7.64 28.10 23.64
C GLU A 424 -8.65 28.41 22.52
N LEU A 425 -9.94 28.21 22.79
CA LEU A 425 -11.03 28.54 21.87
C LEU A 425 -11.67 29.89 22.25
N GLU A 426 -12.14 30.64 21.25
CA GLU A 426 -12.82 31.92 21.46
C GLU A 426 -14.35 31.76 21.49
N ASP A 427 -14.98 32.20 22.58
CA ASP A 427 -16.44 32.29 22.76
C ASP A 427 -17.10 33.15 21.68
N ARG A 428 -17.56 32.52 20.59
CA ARG A 428 -18.33 33.20 19.54
C ARG A 428 -19.82 33.23 19.86
N ASN A 429 -20.24 34.26 20.60
CA ASN A 429 -21.61 34.74 20.53
C ASN A 429 -21.84 35.41 19.14
N PRO A 430 -22.66 34.85 18.22
CA PRO A 430 -22.73 35.33 16.84
C PRO A 430 -23.44 36.69 16.65
N ALA A 431 -23.76 37.39 17.74
CA ALA A 431 -24.57 38.60 17.75
C ALA A 431 -23.79 39.92 17.69
N ASP A 432 -22.49 39.94 18.05
CA ASP A 432 -21.74 41.20 18.25
C ASP A 432 -21.01 41.75 17.00
N GLU A 433 -20.92 40.99 15.89
CA GLU A 433 -20.45 41.53 14.59
C GLU A 433 -21.60 42.25 13.83
N GLY A 434 -22.30 43.16 14.52
CA GLY A 434 -23.39 43.97 13.97
C GLY A 434 -23.56 45.33 14.67
N ASP A 435 -23.58 46.41 13.89
CA ASP A 435 -23.94 47.78 14.30
C ASP A 435 -23.16 48.43 15.48
N GLN A 436 -21.88 48.75 15.28
CA GLN A 436 -21.26 49.94 15.91
C GLN A 436 -20.58 50.89 14.90
N GLU A 437 -21.39 51.46 14.00
CA GLU A 437 -21.06 52.76 13.43
C GLU A 437 -21.65 53.91 14.29
N ASN A 438 -20.79 54.85 14.69
CA ASN A 438 -21.13 56.20 15.17
C ASN A 438 -21.94 56.38 16.48
N ASN A 439 -21.25 56.49 17.64
CA ASN A 439 -21.63 57.51 18.63
C ASN A 439 -20.44 57.98 19.53
N PRO A 440 -20.00 59.25 19.49
CA PRO A 440 -18.84 59.72 20.25
C PRO A 440 -19.18 60.51 21.53
N ALA A 441 -19.56 59.84 22.63
CA ALA A 441 -19.45 60.32 24.02
C ALA A 441 -19.90 59.28 25.07
N ASP A 442 -19.06 58.97 26.07
CA ASP A 442 -19.09 59.64 27.39
C ASP A 442 -17.75 59.41 28.15
N ASN A 443 -17.57 59.99 29.35
CA ASN A 443 -16.32 59.92 30.14
C ASN A 443 -16.49 59.31 31.54
N GLY A 444 -15.52 58.46 31.92
CA GLY A 444 -14.95 58.45 33.27
C GLY A 444 -15.45 57.39 34.25
N GLY A 445 -14.54 56.90 35.11
CA GLY A 445 -14.82 55.92 36.15
C GLY A 445 -13.59 55.15 36.64
N GLU A 446 -12.67 55.82 37.35
CA GLU A 446 -11.62 55.15 38.12
C GLU A 446 -12.19 54.64 39.45
N ASP A 447 -11.92 53.39 39.87
CA ASP A 447 -11.24 53.10 41.16
C ASP A 447 -11.02 51.60 41.49
N GLN A 448 -9.74 51.19 41.48
CA GLN A 448 -8.98 50.54 42.57
C GLN A 448 -9.53 49.34 43.41
N ASN A 449 -8.91 48.16 43.18
CA ASN A 449 -8.13 47.34 44.16
C ASN A 449 -8.88 46.60 45.33
N PRO A 450 -8.25 45.67 46.11
CA PRO A 450 -7.11 44.76 45.88
C PRO A 450 -7.36 43.25 46.20
N ALA A 451 -6.46 42.39 45.70
CA ALA A 451 -5.98 41.06 46.16
C ALA A 451 -6.69 40.23 47.28
N GLY A 452 -6.77 38.90 47.06
CA GLY A 452 -6.97 37.86 48.09
C GLY A 452 -6.67 36.43 47.58
N ASP A 453 -5.87 35.67 48.34
CA ASP A 453 -5.51 34.25 48.10
C ASP A 453 -6.73 33.29 48.16
N GLY A 454 -6.62 32.14 47.49
CA GLY A 454 -7.39 30.93 47.85
C GLY A 454 -7.80 30.03 46.68
N ASP A 455 -7.37 28.77 46.76
CA ASP A 455 -8.07 27.54 46.33
C ASP A 455 -8.74 27.51 44.93
N ARG A 456 -8.04 26.89 43.96
CA ARG A 456 -8.67 26.28 42.78
C ARG A 456 -9.25 24.91 43.18
N GLU A 457 -10.53 24.84 43.51
CA GLU A 457 -11.29 23.59 43.46
C GLU A 457 -11.99 23.46 42.09
N ASN A 458 -12.23 22.21 41.65
CA ASN A 458 -12.98 21.94 40.43
C ASN A 458 -14.46 22.24 40.66
N ASP A 459 -14.98 23.33 40.10
CA ASP A 459 -16.41 23.64 40.12
C ASP A 459 -17.03 23.39 38.74
N ILE A 460 -17.82 22.32 38.64
CA ILE A 460 -18.52 21.91 37.41
C ILE A 460 -19.77 22.79 37.31
N GLY A 461 -19.59 24.03 36.85
CA GLY A 461 -20.57 25.10 37.01
C GLY A 461 -21.89 24.88 36.27
N GLU A 462 -22.91 24.40 36.98
CA GLU A 462 -24.29 24.46 36.51
C GLU A 462 -24.69 25.91 36.17
N ASN A 463 -25.29 26.10 34.98
CA ASN A 463 -26.11 27.23 34.48
C ASN A 463 -25.52 28.10 33.36
N SER A 464 -25.67 27.64 32.11
CA SER A 464 -25.94 28.48 30.94
C SER A 464 -27.32 28.13 30.35
N ASP A 465 -28.38 28.71 30.94
CA ASP A 465 -29.79 28.47 30.55
C ASP A 465 -30.11 29.15 29.20
N MET A 466 -29.59 28.58 28.11
CA MET A 466 -29.88 28.94 26.70
C MET A 466 -31.33 28.55 26.38
N LEU A 467 -32.27 29.37 26.85
CA LEU A 467 -33.71 29.26 26.63
C LEU A 467 -34.09 29.55 25.15
N LEU A 468 -33.69 28.64 24.25
CA LEU A 468 -34.33 28.48 22.96
C LEU A 468 -35.76 27.95 23.19
N PRO A 469 -36.79 28.54 22.56
CA PRO A 469 -38.17 28.34 22.99
C PRO A 469 -38.69 26.93 22.68
N ALA A 470 -38.98 26.17 23.74
CA ALA A 470 -39.62 24.85 23.68
C ALA A 470 -41.07 24.92 23.15
N ALA A 471 -41.21 25.05 21.83
CA ALA A 471 -42.49 25.12 21.12
C ALA A 471 -42.45 24.50 19.71
N ASP A 472 -41.45 24.87 18.90
CA ASP A 472 -41.54 24.78 17.42
C ASP A 472 -40.77 23.61 16.77
N ALA A 473 -40.34 22.61 17.56
CA ALA A 473 -39.82 21.32 17.05
C ALA A 473 -40.93 20.42 16.44
N ARG A 474 -41.74 20.98 15.54
CA ARG A 474 -42.96 20.37 14.95
C ARG A 474 -43.19 20.64 13.46
N ASP A 475 -42.31 21.41 12.81
CA ASP A 475 -42.24 21.55 11.35
C ASP A 475 -40.76 21.85 11.01
N GLY A 476 -40.09 20.99 10.24
CA GLY A 476 -38.63 20.93 10.18
C GLY A 476 -37.95 22.06 9.38
N ARG A 477 -38.06 23.32 9.84
CA ARG A 477 -37.63 24.52 9.08
C ARG A 477 -37.11 25.73 9.88
N ALA A 478 -36.14 25.55 10.77
CA ALA A 478 -35.12 26.57 11.09
C ALA A 478 -33.92 25.94 11.82
N LEU A 479 -32.63 26.18 11.52
CA LEU A 479 -31.95 26.69 10.29
C LEU A 479 -32.56 27.89 9.56
N LYS A 480 -32.42 29.10 10.14
CA LYS A 480 -32.66 30.38 9.45
C LYS A 480 -31.87 31.54 10.07
N SER A 481 -30.64 31.75 9.61
CA SER A 481 -30.23 33.11 9.23
C SER A 481 -30.67 33.43 7.78
N SER A 482 -30.45 34.66 7.31
CA SER A 482 -30.89 35.09 5.96
C SER A 482 -29.93 34.72 4.82
N ASN A 483 -28.76 34.16 5.14
CA ASN A 483 -27.83 33.56 4.17
C ASN A 483 -27.88 32.02 4.30
N LYS A 484 -27.68 31.31 3.19
CA LYS A 484 -27.58 29.84 3.19
C LYS A 484 -26.18 29.41 3.65
N GLU A 485 -26.09 28.15 4.11
CA GLU A 485 -24.89 27.47 4.63
C GLU A 485 -24.55 27.88 6.08
N GLU A 486 -25.36 27.37 7.01
CA GLU A 486 -24.97 27.19 8.41
C GLU A 486 -24.09 25.92 8.45
N ARG A 487 -22.80 26.09 8.80
CA ARG A 487 -21.78 25.03 8.95
C ARG A 487 -21.39 24.93 10.44
N PHE A 488 -20.87 23.78 10.88
CA PHE A 488 -20.18 23.72 12.17
C PHE A 488 -18.92 24.58 12.06
N GLU A 489 -18.78 25.60 12.92
CA GLU A 489 -17.71 26.60 12.86
C GLU A 489 -17.26 26.97 14.28
N ILE A 490 -15.97 26.80 14.57
CA ILE A 490 -15.33 27.25 15.82
C ILE A 490 -14.17 28.19 15.49
N LYS A 491 -13.68 28.95 16.48
CA LYS A 491 -12.47 29.76 16.32
C LYS A 491 -11.44 29.44 17.40
N ILE A 492 -10.26 29.04 16.95
CA ILE A 492 -9.04 28.91 17.75
C ILE A 492 -8.44 30.31 17.95
N LYS A 493 -8.01 30.61 19.17
CA LYS A 493 -7.43 31.88 19.57
C LYS A 493 -6.21 32.25 18.74
N GLU A 494 -6.10 33.53 18.35
CA GLU A 494 -5.06 33.99 17.39
C GLU A 494 -3.61 33.69 17.83
N SER A 495 -3.33 33.63 19.15
CA SER A 495 -2.01 33.24 19.67
C SER A 495 -1.68 31.76 19.48
N ASP A 496 -2.68 30.91 19.33
CA ASP A 496 -2.58 29.45 19.53
C ASP A 496 -2.75 28.69 18.20
N ILE A 497 -3.22 29.35 17.14
CA ILE A 497 -3.24 28.86 15.75
C ILE A 497 -1.88 28.25 15.36
N GLY A 498 -0.79 28.90 15.76
CA GLY A 498 0.57 28.42 15.50
C GLY A 498 0.86 27.06 16.12
N GLN A 499 0.19 26.70 17.21
CA GLN A 499 0.38 25.46 17.98
C GLN A 499 -0.49 24.29 17.49
N VAL A 500 -1.47 24.49 16.60
CA VAL A 500 -2.30 23.39 16.07
C VAL A 500 -1.44 22.38 15.31
N ASN A 501 -1.56 21.09 15.63
CA ASN A 501 -0.98 19.99 14.85
C ASN A 501 -2.00 19.39 13.89
N MET A 502 -3.13 18.90 14.43
CA MET A 502 -4.21 18.29 13.67
C MET A 502 -5.56 18.70 14.25
N ILE A 503 -6.59 18.71 13.40
CA ILE A 503 -7.96 18.98 13.80
C ILE A 503 -8.83 17.88 13.20
N TYR A 504 -9.68 17.30 14.03
CA TYR A 504 -10.64 16.30 13.66
C TYR A 504 -12.04 16.80 14.00
N SER A 505 -13.03 16.38 13.23
CA SER A 505 -14.40 16.31 13.69
C SER A 505 -14.65 14.99 14.43
N VAL A 506 -15.55 15.02 15.41
CA VAL A 506 -15.87 13.89 16.28
C VAL A 506 -17.37 13.69 16.33
N LEU A 507 -17.79 12.45 16.07
CA LEU A 507 -19.19 12.05 16.17
C LEU A 507 -19.40 11.06 17.33
N GLY A 508 -20.26 11.42 18.29
CA GLY A 508 -20.74 10.53 19.33
C GLY A 508 -22.21 10.17 19.14
N GLN A 509 -22.62 9.00 19.63
CA GLN A 509 -24.02 8.56 19.71
C GLN A 509 -24.41 8.27 21.15
N TYR A 510 -25.53 8.84 21.60
CA TYR A 510 -26.11 8.55 22.90
C TYR A 510 -26.79 7.18 22.92
N TYR A 511 -26.63 6.46 24.03
CA TYR A 511 -27.34 5.23 24.33
C TYR A 511 -27.64 5.12 25.84
N ASP A 512 -28.28 4.02 26.24
CA ASP A 512 -28.68 3.73 27.64
C ASP A 512 -29.47 4.87 28.32
N ASN A 513 -30.47 5.43 27.60
CA ASN A 513 -31.28 6.58 28.02
C ASN A 513 -30.49 7.90 28.14
N ASN A 514 -29.50 8.08 27.25
CA ASN A 514 -28.64 9.26 27.13
C ASN A 514 -27.67 9.49 28.31
N THR A 515 -27.46 8.49 29.16
CA THR A 515 -26.41 8.53 30.21
C THR A 515 -25.06 8.01 29.71
N LYS A 516 -24.99 7.52 28.46
CA LYS A 516 -23.76 7.02 27.84
C LYS A 516 -23.63 7.52 26.42
N ILE A 517 -22.40 7.79 26.02
CA ILE A 517 -21.96 8.17 24.69
C ILE A 517 -21.08 7.03 24.18
N ARG A 518 -21.27 6.57 22.95
CA ARG A 518 -20.25 5.82 22.21
C ARG A 518 -19.70 6.69 21.09
N PHE A 519 -18.38 6.77 20.97
CA PHE A 519 -17.73 7.51 19.90
C PHE A 519 -17.74 6.67 18.64
N LEU A 520 -18.24 7.24 17.53
CA LEU A 520 -18.30 6.57 16.23
C LEU A 520 -17.03 6.79 15.40
N GLY A 521 -16.08 7.59 15.87
CA GLY A 521 -14.77 7.80 15.27
C GLY A 521 -14.41 9.28 15.10
N MET A 522 -13.35 9.52 14.32
CA MET A 522 -12.85 10.85 13.98
C MET A 522 -12.66 10.98 12.46
N ASP A 523 -12.84 12.18 11.92
CA ASP A 523 -12.63 12.51 10.49
C ASP A 523 -11.91 13.86 10.35
N ASN A 524 -11.00 13.99 9.38
CA ASN A 524 -10.14 15.15 9.16
C ASN A 524 -10.52 16.02 7.94
N ASP A 525 -11.68 15.82 7.30
CA ASP A 525 -12.23 16.72 6.26
C ASP A 525 -12.72 18.08 6.83
N VAL A 526 -11.79 18.88 7.37
CA VAL A 526 -12.07 20.18 8.01
C VAL A 526 -11.39 21.37 7.31
N ASP A 527 -12.17 22.42 7.04
CA ASP A 527 -11.78 23.70 6.42
C ASP A 527 -11.19 24.63 7.49
N PHE A 528 -9.89 24.48 7.78
CA PHE A 528 -9.14 25.30 8.73
C PHE A 528 -8.39 26.47 8.06
N ASP A 529 -8.79 27.70 8.41
CA ASP A 529 -8.07 28.92 7.99
C ASP A 529 -6.99 29.31 9.02
N GLU A 530 -5.77 28.84 8.78
CA GLU A 530 -4.54 29.16 9.54
C GLU A 530 -4.24 30.68 9.69
N LYS A 531 -5.01 31.58 9.06
CA LYS A 531 -4.84 33.04 9.22
C LYS A 531 -5.89 33.70 10.11
N THR A 532 -7.03 33.05 10.32
CA THR A 532 -8.12 33.59 11.15
C THR A 532 -8.45 32.69 12.35
N GLY A 533 -7.87 31.49 12.40
CA GLY A 533 -8.11 30.50 13.44
C GLY A 533 -9.46 29.79 13.30
N ILE A 534 -10.19 30.06 12.22
CA ILE A 534 -11.53 29.51 12.04
C ILE A 534 -11.44 28.10 11.46
N VAL A 535 -11.99 27.14 12.19
CA VAL A 535 -12.23 25.77 11.72
C VAL A 535 -13.66 25.67 11.23
N ARG A 536 -13.89 24.97 10.12
CA ARG A 536 -15.23 24.62 9.66
C ARG A 536 -15.31 23.16 9.24
N ASP A 537 -16.51 22.63 9.31
CA ASP A 537 -16.86 21.32 8.77
C ASP A 537 -18.10 21.42 7.84
N ASN A 538 -18.34 20.39 7.03
CA ASN A 538 -19.45 20.27 6.09
C ASN A 538 -20.53 19.22 6.48
N PHE A 539 -20.48 18.65 7.69
CA PHE A 539 -21.16 17.43 8.13
C PHE A 539 -22.55 17.23 7.55
N ASN A 540 -22.60 16.30 6.60
CA ASN A 540 -23.77 16.03 5.78
C ASN A 540 -24.77 15.05 6.42
N GLY A 541 -24.46 14.51 7.60
CA GLY A 541 -25.27 13.53 8.32
C GLY A 541 -25.04 12.06 7.91
N THR A 542 -23.95 11.75 7.20
CA THR A 542 -23.47 10.38 6.96
C THR A 542 -22.29 10.03 7.86
N TRP A 543 -22.04 8.73 8.06
CA TRP A 543 -20.82 8.24 8.70
C TRP A 543 -20.39 6.89 8.12
N VAL A 544 -19.15 6.49 8.35
CA VAL A 544 -18.54 5.31 7.73
C VAL A 544 -19.03 3.98 8.34
N GLN A 545 -19.32 3.03 7.46
CA GLN A 545 -19.68 1.65 7.77
C GLN A 545 -18.73 0.66 7.10
N LEU A 546 -18.55 -0.49 7.75
CA LEU A 546 -17.86 -1.66 7.24
C LEU A 546 -18.88 -2.81 7.16
N GLY A 547 -19.19 -3.29 5.95
CA GLY A 547 -20.14 -4.40 5.75
C GLY A 547 -21.57 -4.12 6.25
N GLY A 548 -22.00 -2.86 6.31
CA GLY A 548 -23.32 -2.44 6.82
C GLY A 548 -23.38 -2.17 8.33
N HIS A 549 -22.24 -2.15 9.02
CA HIS A 549 -22.11 -1.85 10.45
C HIS A 549 -21.21 -0.61 10.62
N PHE A 550 -21.63 0.41 11.38
CA PHE A 550 -20.75 1.55 11.71
C PHE A 550 -19.48 1.06 12.44
N VAL A 551 -18.37 1.77 12.24
CA VAL A 551 -17.06 1.46 12.83
C VAL A 551 -16.38 2.73 13.34
N SER A 552 -15.62 2.62 14.43
CA SER A 552 -14.73 3.70 14.87
C SER A 552 -13.48 3.71 13.98
N MET A 553 -13.20 4.84 13.33
CA MET A 553 -12.06 5.00 12.43
C MET A 553 -11.15 6.12 12.95
N PHE A 554 -9.84 5.91 12.85
CA PHE A 554 -8.78 6.81 13.32
C PHE A 554 -7.70 6.95 12.24
N LEU A 555 -7.24 8.17 11.97
CA LEU A 555 -6.19 8.42 10.97
C LEU A 555 -4.81 8.10 11.54
N MET A 556 -4.08 7.23 10.85
CA MET A 556 -2.71 6.85 11.19
C MET A 556 -1.69 7.82 10.59
N GLU A 557 -1.90 8.16 9.31
CA GLU A 557 -0.89 8.73 8.42
C GLU A 557 -1.54 9.19 7.12
N GLU A 558 -1.15 10.38 6.63
CA GLU A 558 -1.53 10.90 5.30
C GLU A 558 -0.26 11.04 4.44
N ASN A 559 -0.19 10.26 3.35
CA ASN A 559 0.93 10.27 2.42
C ASN A 559 0.46 10.52 0.98
N ASP A 560 0.68 11.74 0.48
CA ASP A 560 0.41 12.16 -0.91
C ASP A 560 -1.02 11.80 -1.40
N GLY A 561 -2.03 12.12 -0.58
CA GLY A 561 -3.45 11.85 -0.87
C GLY A 561 -3.92 10.41 -0.60
N LYS A 562 -3.07 9.58 0.02
CA LYS A 562 -3.47 8.31 0.65
C LYS A 562 -3.57 8.47 2.15
N TYR A 563 -4.65 7.95 2.72
CA TYR A 563 -4.95 7.99 4.14
C TYR A 563 -4.91 6.55 4.66
N ASN A 564 -3.96 6.27 5.56
CA ASN A 564 -3.92 5.02 6.31
C ASN A 564 -4.83 5.20 7.55
N TYR A 565 -5.82 4.32 7.73
CA TYR A 565 -6.72 4.35 8.88
C TYR A 565 -6.62 3.05 9.68
N SER A 566 -6.73 3.17 11.00
CA SER A 566 -7.05 2.04 11.88
C SER A 566 -8.53 2.03 12.25
N VAL A 567 -9.07 0.82 12.40
CA VAL A 567 -10.42 0.54 12.90
C VAL A 567 -10.33 -0.53 13.99
N PRO A 568 -10.47 -0.19 15.28
CA PRO A 568 -10.47 -1.16 16.37
C PRO A 568 -11.60 -2.19 16.26
N ILE A 569 -11.25 -3.47 16.34
CA ILE A 569 -12.17 -4.61 16.25
C ILE A 569 -11.79 -5.72 17.23
N LYS A 570 -12.74 -6.62 17.50
CA LYS A 570 -12.41 -8.02 17.84
C LYS A 570 -12.53 -8.87 16.59
N LEU A 571 -11.42 -9.44 16.11
CA LEU A 571 -11.42 -10.47 15.06
C LEU A 571 -11.50 -11.85 15.73
N ASN A 572 -12.59 -12.57 15.49
CA ASN A 572 -12.88 -13.88 16.07
C ASN A 572 -12.84 -13.95 17.64
N GLY A 573 -12.79 -12.79 18.30
CA GLY A 573 -12.75 -12.62 19.75
C GLY A 573 -11.41 -12.10 20.31
N GLU A 574 -10.35 -12.05 19.51
CA GLU A 574 -9.06 -11.41 19.84
C GLU A 574 -9.11 -9.92 19.42
N ASP A 575 -8.66 -9.01 20.30
CA ASP A 575 -8.61 -7.56 20.04
C ASP A 575 -7.51 -7.21 19.03
N MET A 576 -7.86 -6.39 18.03
CA MET A 576 -7.00 -6.04 16.89
C MET A 576 -7.40 -4.70 16.26
N ASP A 577 -6.46 -4.12 15.53
CA ASP A 577 -6.64 -2.96 14.65
C ASP A 577 -6.79 -3.42 13.20
N LEU A 578 -7.94 -3.16 12.57
CA LEU A 578 -8.15 -3.40 11.15
C LEU A 578 -7.55 -2.25 10.34
N GLN A 579 -6.50 -2.55 9.59
CA GLN A 579 -5.72 -1.57 8.84
C GLN A 579 -6.29 -1.38 7.43
N ILE A 580 -6.54 -0.13 7.03
CA ILE A 580 -7.21 0.24 5.77
C ILE A 580 -6.46 1.39 5.10
N ILE A 581 -6.32 1.37 3.78
CA ILE A 581 -5.83 2.50 2.97
C ILE A 581 -6.99 3.06 2.14
N TYR A 582 -7.16 4.37 2.11
CA TYR A 582 -8.03 5.10 1.17
C TYR A 582 -7.18 6.01 0.27
N ASP A 583 -7.34 5.93 -1.05
CA ASP A 583 -6.60 6.71 -2.05
C ASP A 583 -7.54 7.70 -2.75
N THR A 584 -7.38 8.99 -2.46
CA THR A 584 -8.24 10.08 -3.00
C THR A 584 -7.98 10.39 -4.48
N LYS A 585 -6.87 9.92 -5.06
CA LYS A 585 -6.54 10.12 -6.48
C LYS A 585 -7.24 9.10 -7.37
N THR A 586 -7.52 7.91 -6.83
CA THR A 586 -8.26 6.85 -7.51
C THR A 586 -9.70 6.69 -7.04
N ASP A 587 -10.08 7.26 -5.89
CA ASP A 587 -11.38 7.06 -5.22
C ASP A 587 -11.59 5.56 -4.88
N THR A 588 -10.61 4.96 -4.18
CA THR A 588 -10.60 3.54 -3.84
C THR A 588 -10.09 3.22 -2.45
N THR A 589 -10.68 2.21 -1.82
CA THR A 589 -10.32 1.71 -0.49
C THR A 589 -9.73 0.30 -0.56
N LYS A 590 -8.67 0.02 0.21
CA LYS A 590 -7.97 -1.27 0.31
C LYS A 590 -7.87 -1.68 1.79
N ILE A 591 -8.70 -2.63 2.22
CA ILE A 591 -8.51 -3.29 3.52
C ILE A 591 -7.26 -4.16 3.45
N LEU A 592 -6.32 -3.97 4.36
CA LEU A 592 -5.04 -4.68 4.40
C LEU A 592 -5.13 -5.99 5.19
N GLY A 593 -6.00 -6.02 6.20
CA GLY A 593 -6.13 -7.08 7.18
C GLY A 593 -6.09 -6.54 8.61
N ALA A 594 -6.18 -7.42 9.60
CA ALA A 594 -6.11 -7.06 11.02
C ALA A 594 -4.70 -7.25 11.57
N TRP A 595 -4.27 -6.39 12.48
CA TRP A 595 -2.94 -6.37 13.10
C TRP A 595 -3.09 -6.10 14.60
N ARG A 596 -2.09 -6.49 15.41
CA ARG A 596 -2.24 -6.59 16.88
C ARG A 596 -1.65 -5.43 17.68
N GLY A 597 -1.17 -4.38 17.01
CA GLY A 597 -0.48 -3.28 17.69
C GLY A 597 0.92 -3.67 18.17
N ILE A 598 1.31 -3.01 19.26
CA ILE A 598 2.57 -3.20 19.98
C ILE A 598 2.23 -3.88 21.32
N ASP A 599 3.00 -4.88 21.76
CA ASP A 599 2.83 -5.45 23.12
C ASP A 599 3.33 -4.42 24.15
N PRO A 600 2.44 -3.80 24.96
CA PRO A 600 2.81 -2.69 25.83
C PRO A 600 3.69 -3.11 27.01
N ALA A 601 3.91 -4.42 27.21
CA ALA A 601 4.84 -4.94 28.22
C ALA A 601 6.23 -5.28 27.64
N THR A 602 6.47 -5.11 26.34
CA THR A 602 7.78 -5.33 25.70
C THR A 602 8.23 -4.18 24.80
N GLY A 603 7.30 -3.41 24.24
CA GLY A 603 7.57 -2.41 23.21
C GLY A 603 7.82 -3.02 21.81
N MET A 604 7.39 -4.26 21.57
CA MET A 604 7.58 -4.97 20.30
C MET A 604 6.30 -5.01 19.45
N SER A 605 6.46 -4.80 18.15
CA SER A 605 5.38 -4.78 17.15
C SER A 605 5.16 -6.16 16.53
N ASP A 606 3.90 -6.59 16.31
CA ASP A 606 3.58 -7.85 15.63
C ASP A 606 4.06 -7.81 14.16
N LYS A 607 4.89 -8.80 13.75
CA LYS A 607 5.40 -8.97 12.38
C LYS A 607 4.30 -9.20 11.32
N ASN A 608 3.03 -9.45 11.68
CA ASN A 608 2.02 -9.98 10.75
C ASN A 608 0.70 -9.19 10.67
N ILE A 609 0.31 -8.80 9.44
CA ILE A 609 -1.07 -8.37 9.12
C ILE A 609 -1.90 -9.57 8.64
N ILE A 610 -2.83 -10.03 9.48
CA ILE A 610 -3.74 -11.16 9.25
C ILE A 610 -4.73 -10.81 8.14
N LYS A 611 -4.75 -11.58 7.05
CA LYS A 611 -5.70 -11.37 5.96
C LYS A 611 -7.07 -11.96 6.33
N LEU A 612 -8.12 -11.14 6.24
CA LEU A 612 -9.51 -11.58 6.48
C LEU A 612 -9.91 -12.70 5.52
N LYS A 613 -10.67 -13.68 6.02
CA LYS A 613 -11.17 -14.86 5.29
C LYS A 613 -12.69 -14.97 5.40
N ALA A 614 -13.29 -15.69 4.46
CA ALA A 614 -14.72 -16.00 4.51
C ALA A 614 -15.03 -16.90 5.73
N GLY A 615 -15.89 -16.42 6.62
CA GLY A 615 -16.24 -17.06 7.89
C GLY A 615 -15.72 -16.35 9.14
N ASP A 616 -14.84 -15.36 9.01
CA ASP A 616 -14.40 -14.53 10.13
C ASP A 616 -15.56 -13.75 10.76
N VAL A 617 -15.52 -13.60 12.08
CA VAL A 617 -16.43 -12.72 12.82
C VAL A 617 -15.69 -11.45 13.21
N ILE A 618 -16.14 -10.31 12.69
CA ILE A 618 -15.67 -8.98 13.08
C ILE A 618 -16.67 -8.38 14.06
N THR A 619 -16.19 -7.90 15.20
CA THR A 619 -16.97 -7.06 16.12
C THR A 619 -16.34 -5.67 16.13
N PRO A 620 -16.99 -4.62 15.61
CA PRO A 620 -16.50 -3.25 15.79
C PRO A 620 -16.34 -2.92 17.27
N MET A 621 -15.26 -2.24 17.64
CA MET A 621 -15.06 -1.70 18.99
C MET A 621 -15.23 -0.17 18.95
N PHE A 622 -15.82 0.38 20.00
CA PHE A 622 -16.02 1.82 20.18
C PHE A 622 -15.59 2.22 21.58
N TYR A 623 -14.88 3.34 21.71
CA TYR A 623 -14.71 4.00 22.99
C TYR A 623 -16.07 4.54 23.49
N TYR A 624 -16.34 4.47 24.79
CA TYR A 624 -17.56 5.00 25.41
C TYR A 624 -17.24 5.87 26.62
N TYR A 625 -18.17 6.78 26.95
CA TYR A 625 -18.15 7.59 28.16
C TYR A 625 -19.53 7.60 28.83
N ASP A 626 -19.58 7.42 30.15
CA ASP A 626 -20.79 7.38 30.99
C ASP A 626 -20.91 8.70 31.76
N THR A 627 -21.77 9.59 31.26
CA THR A 627 -21.98 10.96 31.78
C THR A 627 -22.61 11.00 33.16
N ALA A 628 -23.13 9.86 33.65
CA ALA A 628 -23.77 9.75 34.96
C ALA A 628 -22.84 9.19 36.06
N THR A 629 -21.69 8.62 35.69
CA THR A 629 -20.74 8.02 36.63
C THR A 629 -19.29 8.47 36.47
N ASP A 630 -18.98 9.28 35.45
CA ASP A 630 -17.65 9.81 35.12
C ASP A 630 -16.66 8.67 34.87
N LYS A 631 -16.94 7.90 33.81
CA LYS A 631 -16.26 6.63 33.47
C LYS A 631 -16.24 6.35 31.97
N ASP A 632 -15.26 5.56 31.57
CA ASP A 632 -14.90 5.32 30.18
C ASP A 632 -14.54 3.83 29.92
N GLY A 633 -13.96 3.59 28.74
CA GLY A 633 -13.46 2.29 28.26
C GLY A 633 -14.09 1.89 26.94
N ASP A 634 -14.03 0.60 26.60
CA ASP A 634 -14.50 0.08 25.32
C ASP A 634 -15.85 -0.65 25.40
N VAL A 635 -16.69 -0.44 24.38
CA VAL A 635 -17.96 -1.14 24.18
C VAL A 635 -18.00 -1.83 22.80
N PRO A 636 -18.35 -3.12 22.73
CA PRO A 636 -18.48 -3.81 21.45
C PRO A 636 -19.76 -3.38 20.71
N GLY A 637 -19.66 -3.28 19.38
CA GLY A 637 -20.77 -3.18 18.45
C GLY A 637 -21.46 -4.51 18.17
N GLU A 638 -22.42 -4.48 17.25
CA GLU A 638 -23.06 -5.70 16.73
C GLU A 638 -22.07 -6.45 15.83
N PRO A 639 -21.75 -7.74 16.10
CA PRO A 639 -20.80 -8.51 15.31
C PRO A 639 -21.39 -8.98 13.97
N PHE A 640 -20.57 -9.04 12.94
CA PHE A 640 -20.93 -9.57 11.61
C PHE A 640 -19.94 -10.60 11.10
N THR A 641 -20.38 -11.44 10.15
CA THR A 641 -19.54 -12.51 9.57
C THR A 641 -19.13 -12.16 8.15
N VAL A 642 -17.83 -12.09 7.89
CA VAL A 642 -17.25 -11.82 6.57
C VAL A 642 -17.66 -12.93 5.60
N GLN A 643 -18.47 -12.60 4.59
CA GLN A 643 -18.94 -13.58 3.59
C GLN A 643 -17.95 -13.74 2.43
N ASP A 644 -17.33 -12.64 2.01
CA ASP A 644 -16.37 -12.57 0.91
C ASP A 644 -15.46 -11.36 1.16
N PRO A 645 -14.20 -11.55 1.60
CA PRO A 645 -13.27 -10.46 1.88
C PRO A 645 -13.03 -9.53 0.68
N SER A 646 -13.20 -10.02 -0.55
CA SER A 646 -13.00 -9.23 -1.77
C SER A 646 -14.18 -8.30 -2.12
N LYS A 647 -15.16 -8.20 -1.23
CA LYS A 647 -16.32 -7.28 -1.31
C LYS A 647 -16.58 -6.55 0.01
N LEU A 648 -15.60 -6.56 0.93
CA LEU A 648 -15.68 -5.80 2.16
C LEU A 648 -15.02 -4.44 1.89
N GLU A 649 -15.84 -3.40 1.86
CA GLU A 649 -15.46 -2.02 1.51
C GLU A 649 -15.97 -1.08 2.60
N LEU A 650 -15.44 0.15 2.65
CA LEU A 650 -15.98 1.22 3.50
C LEU A 650 -17.09 1.96 2.75
N GLU A 651 -18.26 2.08 3.37
CA GLU A 651 -19.45 2.74 2.79
C GLU A 651 -19.89 3.90 3.69
N ALA A 652 -20.03 5.12 3.14
CA ALA A 652 -20.60 6.25 3.87
C ALA A 652 -22.13 6.25 3.76
N GLU A 653 -22.84 6.05 4.87
CA GLU A 653 -24.31 5.94 4.92
C GLU A 653 -24.91 6.89 5.96
N TYR A 654 -26.13 7.36 5.70
CA TYR A 654 -26.82 8.29 6.59
C TYR A 654 -27.03 7.74 8.00
N LEU A 655 -26.83 8.60 9.00
CA LEU A 655 -27.08 8.25 10.40
C LEU A 655 -28.54 7.83 10.61
N PRO A 656 -28.79 6.69 11.26
CA PRO A 656 -30.13 6.25 11.60
C PRO A 656 -30.74 7.14 12.70
N PRO A 657 -32.06 7.06 12.92
CA PRO A 657 -32.70 7.78 14.00
C PRO A 657 -32.11 7.47 15.38
N GLY A 658 -31.85 8.51 16.17
CA GLY A 658 -31.19 8.45 17.46
C GLY A 658 -30.74 9.83 17.92
N GLU A 659 -30.21 9.91 19.13
CA GLU A 659 -29.60 11.13 19.67
C GLU A 659 -28.08 11.03 19.51
N TYR A 660 -27.46 12.08 18.97
CA TYR A 660 -26.03 12.15 18.67
C TYR A 660 -25.44 13.44 19.23
N LEU A 661 -24.12 13.53 19.24
CA LEU A 661 -23.37 14.75 19.53
C LEU A 661 -22.26 14.92 18.50
N TYR A 662 -21.97 16.17 18.13
CA TYR A 662 -20.97 16.49 17.14
C TYR A 662 -20.15 17.71 17.56
N GLY A 663 -18.84 17.67 17.29
CA GLY A 663 -17.91 18.72 17.70
C GLY A 663 -16.54 18.52 17.07
N PHE A 664 -15.57 19.33 17.48
CA PHE A 664 -14.18 19.22 17.03
C PHE A 664 -13.30 18.74 18.18
N TYR A 665 -12.28 17.96 17.83
CA TYR A 665 -11.16 17.59 18.68
C TYR A 665 -9.88 18.10 18.02
N ILE A 666 -9.12 18.89 18.75
CA ILE A 666 -7.91 19.55 18.26
C ILE A 666 -6.73 18.99 19.04
N GLU A 667 -5.69 18.62 18.31
CA GLU A 667 -4.41 18.17 18.83
C GLU A 667 -3.38 19.30 18.58
N ASP A 668 -2.68 19.73 19.63
CA ASP A 668 -1.57 20.68 19.49
C ASP A 668 -0.24 19.98 19.13
N ILE A 669 0.80 20.75 18.82
CA ILE A 669 2.15 20.27 18.47
C ILE A 669 2.84 19.44 19.56
N ALA A 670 2.43 19.58 20.81
CA ALA A 670 2.86 18.80 21.96
C ALA A 670 1.87 17.66 22.25
N GLN A 671 0.88 17.44 21.38
CA GLN A 671 -0.22 16.48 21.49
C GLN A 671 -1.07 16.67 22.75
N ASN A 672 -1.27 17.91 23.18
CA ASN A 672 -2.32 18.24 24.12
C ASN A 672 -3.66 18.31 23.39
N GLU A 673 -4.68 17.75 24.01
CA GLU A 673 -6.00 17.58 23.42
C GLU A 673 -6.91 18.75 23.80
N THR A 674 -7.81 19.16 22.91
CA THR A 674 -8.87 20.13 23.22
C THR A 674 -10.11 19.83 22.40
N CYS A 675 -11.21 19.50 23.09
CA CYS A 675 -12.53 19.43 22.47
C CYS A 675 -13.18 20.82 22.39
N SER A 676 -14.00 21.06 21.36
CA SER A 676 -14.98 22.14 21.38
C SER A 676 -16.13 21.84 22.34
N GLU A 677 -17.01 22.82 22.57
CA GLU A 677 -18.38 22.49 22.97
C GLU A 677 -18.99 21.54 21.93
N PHE A 678 -19.73 20.53 22.39
CA PHE A 678 -20.42 19.57 21.53
C PHE A 678 -21.87 20.01 21.29
N VAL A 679 -22.36 19.81 20.07
CA VAL A 679 -23.73 20.14 19.66
C VAL A 679 -24.56 18.86 19.61
N ASP A 680 -25.65 18.82 20.36
CA ASP A 680 -26.65 17.74 20.30
C ASP A 680 -27.39 17.70 18.96
N ILE A 681 -27.51 16.51 18.36
CA ILE A 681 -28.22 16.26 17.10
C ILE A 681 -29.28 15.18 17.32
N SER A 682 -30.53 15.62 17.56
CA SER A 682 -31.70 14.75 17.71
C SER A 682 -32.28 14.30 16.36
N LEU A 683 -31.85 13.14 15.85
CA LEU A 683 -32.41 12.53 14.64
C LEU A 683 -33.66 11.70 14.98
N SER A 684 -34.82 12.34 15.14
CA SER A 684 -36.08 11.63 15.37
C SER A 684 -36.80 11.21 14.07
N THR A 685 -37.58 10.13 14.13
CA THR A 685 -38.63 9.80 13.13
C THR A 685 -39.96 10.53 13.40
N GLY A 686 -39.92 11.65 14.14
CA GLY A 686 -41.02 12.13 14.99
C GLY A 686 -42.41 12.22 14.34
N ASP A 687 -43.25 11.22 14.63
CA ASP A 687 -44.68 11.09 14.24
C ASP A 687 -45.03 11.30 12.74
N ASP A 688 -44.05 11.40 11.85
CA ASP A 688 -44.32 11.58 10.43
C ASP A 688 -44.86 10.29 9.81
N THR A 689 -46.18 10.33 9.58
CA THR A 689 -46.99 9.30 8.93
C THR A 689 -47.61 9.84 7.63
N THR A 690 -47.09 10.96 7.12
CA THR A 690 -47.60 11.70 5.95
C THR A 690 -46.77 11.35 4.72
N PRO A 691 -47.23 10.45 3.83
CA PRO A 691 -46.36 9.95 2.78
C PRO A 691 -46.15 11.01 1.69
N PRO A 692 -44.95 11.06 1.07
CA PRO A 692 -44.58 12.17 0.20
C PRO A 692 -45.48 12.25 -1.03
N THR A 693 -45.91 13.48 -1.35
CA THR A 693 -46.81 13.79 -2.45
C THR A 693 -46.12 14.63 -3.51
N VAL A 694 -46.57 14.57 -4.77
CA VAL A 694 -46.04 15.44 -5.83
C VAL A 694 -46.72 16.82 -5.73
N ALA A 695 -45.99 17.80 -5.23
CA ALA A 695 -46.44 19.17 -5.05
C ALA A 695 -46.48 19.96 -6.38
N SER A 696 -45.53 19.74 -7.30
CA SER A 696 -45.55 20.33 -8.64
C SER A 696 -44.66 19.59 -9.64
N THR A 697 -44.86 19.88 -10.93
CA THR A 697 -44.08 19.32 -12.05
C THR A 697 -43.68 20.39 -13.04
N THR A 698 -42.48 20.27 -13.60
CA THR A 698 -42.00 21.05 -14.75
C THR A 698 -41.61 20.09 -15.86
N PRO A 699 -42.23 20.09 -17.05
CA PRO A 699 -43.43 20.84 -17.42
C PRO A 699 -44.64 20.46 -16.56
N ALA A 700 -45.58 21.40 -16.39
CA ALA A 700 -46.84 21.12 -15.71
C ALA A 700 -47.67 20.06 -16.47
N ASN A 701 -48.46 19.27 -15.75
CA ASN A 701 -49.33 18.25 -16.34
C ASN A 701 -50.28 18.85 -17.40
N GLY A 702 -50.28 18.28 -18.60
CA GLY A 702 -51.03 18.76 -19.77
C GLY A 702 -50.36 19.89 -20.56
N ALA A 703 -49.16 20.35 -20.19
CA ALA A 703 -48.47 21.44 -20.90
C ALA A 703 -48.20 21.10 -22.37
N THR A 704 -48.35 22.09 -23.26
CA THR A 704 -48.09 21.97 -24.70
C THR A 704 -47.08 23.03 -25.14
N GLY A 705 -46.28 22.72 -26.18
CA GLY A 705 -45.24 23.64 -26.65
C GLY A 705 -43.92 23.54 -25.88
N VAL A 706 -43.71 22.45 -25.13
CA VAL A 706 -42.52 22.25 -24.29
C VAL A 706 -41.23 22.19 -25.14
N PRO A 707 -40.15 22.91 -24.79
CA PRO A 707 -38.88 22.81 -25.52
C PRO A 707 -38.36 21.37 -25.60
N VAL A 708 -37.84 20.97 -26.77
CA VAL A 708 -37.40 19.57 -26.99
C VAL A 708 -36.24 19.13 -26.10
N GLY A 709 -35.42 20.07 -25.62
CA GLY A 709 -34.34 19.82 -24.66
C GLY A 709 -34.69 20.20 -23.21
N GLN A 710 -35.98 20.30 -22.86
CA GLN A 710 -36.41 20.66 -21.50
C GLN A 710 -36.10 19.53 -20.51
N THR A 711 -35.19 19.78 -19.57
CA THR A 711 -35.03 18.96 -18.36
C THR A 711 -36.34 19.00 -17.56
N ILE A 712 -36.79 17.83 -17.11
CA ILE A 712 -38.06 17.64 -16.42
C ILE A 712 -37.79 17.58 -14.91
N THR A 713 -38.63 18.19 -14.08
CA THR A 713 -38.56 18.08 -12.62
C THR A 713 -39.90 17.70 -12.00
N VAL A 714 -39.82 16.96 -10.89
CA VAL A 714 -40.93 16.60 -10.02
C VAL A 714 -40.56 17.04 -8.62
N ASN A 715 -41.28 18.04 -8.10
CA ASN A 715 -41.07 18.58 -6.76
C ASN A 715 -42.07 17.92 -5.81
N PHE A 716 -41.58 17.37 -4.69
CA PHE A 716 -42.39 16.73 -3.66
C PHE A 716 -42.80 17.72 -2.54
N SER A 717 -43.70 17.31 -1.64
CA SER A 717 -44.10 18.09 -0.47
C SER A 717 -42.96 18.32 0.53
N GLU A 718 -42.09 17.31 0.70
CA GLU A 718 -40.91 17.31 1.56
C GLU A 718 -39.68 16.69 0.88
N THR A 719 -38.57 16.65 1.61
CA THR A 719 -37.34 15.94 1.23
C THR A 719 -37.59 14.43 1.17
N VAL A 720 -37.12 13.79 0.11
CA VAL A 720 -37.32 12.37 -0.15
C VAL A 720 -36.00 11.62 -0.38
N GLN A 721 -36.05 10.29 -0.32
CA GLN A 721 -34.99 9.35 -0.66
C GLN A 721 -35.50 8.37 -1.73
N GLN A 722 -34.59 7.57 -2.32
CA GLN A 722 -34.99 6.47 -3.20
C GLN A 722 -35.85 5.44 -2.44
N GLY A 723 -36.99 5.08 -3.00
CA GLY A 723 -37.84 4.01 -2.52
C GLY A 723 -37.56 2.68 -3.24
N SER A 724 -38.13 1.59 -2.75
CA SER A 724 -37.90 0.24 -3.28
C SER A 724 -38.30 0.04 -4.75
N ASN A 725 -39.09 0.96 -5.33
CA ASN A 725 -39.46 0.98 -6.75
C ASN A 725 -38.84 2.16 -7.54
N PHE A 726 -37.77 2.82 -7.06
CA PHE A 726 -37.16 3.98 -7.74
C PHE A 726 -36.73 3.66 -9.18
N SER A 727 -36.18 2.46 -9.42
CA SER A 727 -35.84 1.94 -10.75
C SER A 727 -37.03 1.70 -11.69
N GLY A 728 -38.27 1.77 -11.17
CA GLY A 728 -39.51 1.69 -11.94
C GLY A 728 -40.05 3.04 -12.44
N ILE A 729 -39.38 4.16 -12.14
CA ILE A 729 -39.73 5.48 -12.70
C ILE A 729 -39.44 5.47 -14.22
N THR A 730 -40.38 5.96 -15.03
CA THR A 730 -40.20 6.01 -16.50
C THR A 730 -40.70 7.30 -17.11
N LEU A 731 -39.89 7.91 -17.98
CA LEU A 731 -40.33 8.79 -19.06
C LEU A 731 -40.67 7.93 -20.29
N LYS A 732 -41.80 8.20 -20.95
CA LYS A 732 -42.28 7.46 -22.12
C LYS A 732 -42.86 8.37 -23.21
N ASP A 733 -42.78 7.92 -24.47
CA ASP A 733 -43.42 8.58 -25.60
C ASP A 733 -44.91 8.19 -25.78
N GLY A 734 -45.58 8.81 -26.75
CA GLY A 734 -46.98 8.51 -27.11
C GLY A 734 -47.20 7.12 -27.73
N GLY A 735 -46.14 6.35 -27.99
CA GLY A 735 -46.18 4.93 -28.33
C GLY A 735 -46.01 4.00 -27.11
N ASN A 736 -45.91 4.56 -25.89
CA ASN A 736 -45.57 3.86 -24.64
C ASN A 736 -44.13 3.27 -24.64
N THR A 737 -43.25 3.76 -25.51
CA THR A 737 -41.81 3.43 -25.54
C THR A 737 -41.09 4.20 -24.45
N VAL A 738 -40.20 3.54 -23.69
CA VAL A 738 -39.36 4.23 -22.68
C VAL A 738 -38.33 5.13 -23.37
N VAL A 739 -38.21 6.36 -22.87
CA VAL A 739 -37.21 7.35 -23.29
C VAL A 739 -36.04 7.29 -22.31
N ASN A 740 -34.81 7.19 -22.83
CA ASN A 740 -33.61 7.21 -22.00
C ASN A 740 -33.41 8.61 -21.41
N ALA A 741 -33.38 8.69 -20.09
CA ALA A 741 -33.13 9.88 -19.30
C ALA A 741 -32.18 9.54 -18.14
N VAL A 742 -31.46 10.55 -17.64
CA VAL A 742 -30.80 10.48 -16.33
C VAL A 742 -31.83 10.83 -15.27
N TYR A 743 -31.92 10.04 -14.21
CA TYR A 743 -32.79 10.26 -13.06
C TYR A 743 -31.89 10.57 -11.87
N SER A 744 -32.00 11.78 -11.31
CA SER A 744 -31.25 12.19 -10.12
C SER A 744 -32.21 12.82 -9.10
N LEU A 745 -31.92 12.68 -7.82
CA LEU A 745 -32.79 13.14 -6.74
C LEU A 745 -31.96 13.95 -5.74
N SER A 746 -32.44 15.12 -5.37
CA SER A 746 -31.77 16.04 -4.45
C SER A 746 -32.82 16.78 -3.63
N GLY A 747 -32.76 16.66 -2.30
CA GLY A 747 -33.75 17.23 -1.39
C GLY A 747 -35.17 16.76 -1.72
N SER A 748 -36.05 17.71 -2.07
CA SER A 748 -37.44 17.47 -2.48
C SER A 748 -37.64 17.41 -4.00
N ILE A 749 -36.57 17.29 -4.81
CA ILE A 749 -36.65 17.38 -6.27
C ILE A 749 -36.08 16.13 -6.93
N LEU A 750 -36.93 15.41 -7.67
CA LEU A 750 -36.51 14.45 -8.69
C LEU A 750 -36.32 15.19 -10.02
N THR A 751 -35.12 15.13 -10.56
CA THR A 751 -34.77 15.61 -11.90
C THR A 751 -34.72 14.45 -12.88
N ILE A 752 -35.36 14.61 -14.03
CA ILE A 752 -35.40 13.66 -15.13
C ILE A 752 -34.87 14.39 -16.37
N ASP A 753 -33.62 14.15 -16.73
CA ASP A 753 -32.95 14.84 -17.84
C ASP A 753 -32.88 13.92 -19.07
N PRO A 754 -33.66 14.16 -20.14
CA PRO A 754 -33.63 13.33 -21.34
C PRO A 754 -32.22 13.30 -21.96
N VAL A 755 -31.69 12.10 -22.21
CA VAL A 755 -30.33 11.94 -22.74
C VAL A 755 -30.21 12.56 -24.14
N ALA A 756 -31.29 12.54 -24.92
CA ALA A 756 -31.41 13.16 -26.24
C ALA A 756 -32.66 14.07 -26.30
N ASN A 757 -32.68 15.00 -27.25
CA ASN A 757 -33.83 15.87 -27.50
C ASN A 757 -35.11 15.06 -27.79
N LEU A 758 -36.22 15.50 -27.20
CA LEU A 758 -37.55 14.93 -27.39
C LEU A 758 -38.07 15.19 -28.82
N ASN A 759 -38.84 14.26 -29.37
CA ASN A 759 -39.40 14.39 -30.71
C ASN A 759 -40.48 15.48 -30.75
N ASN A 760 -40.37 16.37 -31.73
CA ASN A 760 -41.33 17.46 -31.97
C ASN A 760 -42.77 16.93 -32.10
N SER A 761 -43.74 17.67 -31.56
CA SER A 761 -45.18 17.36 -31.54
C SER A 761 -45.58 16.04 -30.84
N VAL A 762 -44.65 15.31 -30.23
CA VAL A 762 -44.95 14.07 -29.50
C VAL A 762 -45.39 14.39 -28.07
N SER A 763 -46.43 13.69 -27.60
CA SER A 763 -46.80 13.71 -26.18
C SER A 763 -45.94 12.70 -25.41
N TYR A 764 -45.45 13.13 -24.26
CA TYR A 764 -44.64 12.36 -23.34
C TYR A 764 -45.39 12.16 -22.03
N THR A 765 -45.22 11.00 -21.40
CA THR A 765 -45.81 10.66 -20.10
C THR A 765 -44.69 10.25 -19.15
N VAL A 766 -44.66 10.86 -17.97
CA VAL A 766 -43.84 10.42 -16.85
C VAL A 766 -44.70 9.59 -15.91
N TYR A 767 -44.15 8.50 -15.39
CA TYR A 767 -44.77 7.64 -14.37
C TYR A 767 -43.78 7.38 -13.24
N LEU A 768 -44.23 7.65 -12.01
CA LEU A 768 -43.58 7.25 -10.75
C LEU A 768 -44.46 6.16 -10.13
N PRO A 769 -43.99 4.91 -9.95
CA PRO A 769 -44.77 3.89 -9.25
C PRO A 769 -44.97 4.22 -7.77
N ALA A 770 -45.90 3.53 -7.11
CA ALA A 770 -46.01 3.59 -5.66
C ALA A 770 -44.73 3.02 -5.02
N GLY A 771 -44.20 3.68 -3.99
CA GLY A 771 -42.88 3.36 -3.41
C GLY A 771 -41.70 3.68 -4.33
N ALA A 772 -41.86 4.52 -5.36
CA ALA A 772 -40.73 5.05 -6.13
C ALA A 772 -39.79 5.88 -5.26
N VAL A 773 -40.36 6.69 -4.36
CA VAL A 773 -39.65 7.46 -3.35
C VAL A 773 -40.26 7.21 -1.98
N LYS A 774 -39.49 7.49 -0.92
CA LYS A 774 -39.93 7.55 0.48
C LYS A 774 -39.49 8.88 1.11
N ASP A 775 -40.13 9.31 2.18
CA ASP A 775 -39.61 10.39 3.04
C ASP A 775 -38.46 9.89 3.95
N ARG A 776 -38.03 10.73 4.91
CA ARG A 776 -36.99 10.37 5.90
C ARG A 776 -37.48 9.47 7.04
N ALA A 777 -38.78 9.49 7.39
CA ALA A 777 -39.38 8.56 8.36
C ALA A 777 -39.65 7.17 7.76
N GLY A 778 -39.60 7.06 6.43
CA GLY A 778 -39.71 5.83 5.67
C GLY A 778 -41.07 5.61 4.99
N ASN A 779 -42.03 6.56 5.05
CA ASN A 779 -43.30 6.34 4.38
C ASN A 779 -43.11 6.40 2.85
N PRO A 780 -43.55 5.37 2.10
CA PRO A 780 -43.42 5.36 0.65
C PRO A 780 -44.49 6.23 -0.01
N LEU A 781 -44.19 6.85 -1.16
CA LEU A 781 -45.19 7.44 -2.07
C LEU A 781 -46.34 6.44 -2.32
N THR A 782 -47.47 6.60 -1.63
CA THR A 782 -48.47 5.52 -1.50
C THR A 782 -49.25 5.26 -2.78
N THR A 783 -49.40 6.27 -3.63
CA THR A 783 -50.11 6.19 -4.91
C THR A 783 -49.17 6.61 -6.02
N GLY A 784 -48.99 5.75 -7.02
CA GLY A 784 -48.14 6.07 -8.18
C GLY A 784 -48.66 7.28 -8.95
N TYR A 785 -47.78 8.24 -9.20
CA TYR A 785 -48.10 9.51 -9.86
C TYR A 785 -47.81 9.44 -11.36
N SER A 786 -48.63 10.11 -12.17
CA SER A 786 -48.36 10.27 -13.60
C SER A 786 -48.80 11.64 -14.10
N PHE A 787 -47.97 12.22 -14.96
CA PHE A 787 -48.29 13.43 -15.69
C PHE A 787 -47.81 13.32 -17.14
N SER A 788 -48.43 14.10 -18.02
CA SER A 788 -48.03 14.16 -19.42
C SER A 788 -47.79 15.59 -19.87
N PHE A 789 -47.07 15.75 -20.98
CA PHE A 789 -46.90 17.01 -21.68
C PHE A 789 -46.75 16.75 -23.18
N THR A 790 -46.67 17.80 -24.00
CA THR A 790 -46.46 17.72 -25.45
C THR A 790 -45.32 18.63 -25.87
N ALA A 791 -44.31 18.04 -26.50
CA ALA A 791 -43.16 18.75 -27.04
C ALA A 791 -43.58 19.74 -28.14
N ALA A 792 -42.80 20.80 -28.32
CA ALA A 792 -43.04 21.84 -29.31
C ALA A 792 -43.18 21.28 -30.73
N ALA A 793 -43.98 21.95 -31.55
CA ALA A 793 -44.09 21.62 -32.97
C ALA A 793 -42.81 22.02 -33.71
N ALA A 794 -42.39 21.18 -34.66
CA ALA A 794 -41.26 21.50 -35.52
C ALA A 794 -41.58 22.78 -36.32
N ALA A 795 -40.66 23.75 -36.31
CA ALA A 795 -40.87 25.06 -36.92
C ALA A 795 -41.05 24.94 -38.45
N THR A 796 -42.30 24.98 -38.91
CA THR A 796 -42.65 24.88 -40.34
C THR A 796 -42.24 26.16 -41.08
N GLY A 797 -41.20 26.08 -41.92
CA GLY A 797 -40.73 27.20 -42.73
C GLY A 797 -41.81 27.74 -43.67
N GLY A 798 -42.35 28.92 -43.35
CA GLY A 798 -43.62 29.42 -43.91
C GLY A 798 -43.64 30.90 -44.31
N GLY A 799 -42.52 31.46 -44.78
CA GLY A 799 -42.51 32.65 -45.64
C GLY A 799 -42.93 34.01 -45.04
N GLY A 800 -42.01 34.68 -44.34
CA GLY A 800 -41.93 36.16 -44.33
C GLY A 800 -42.08 36.86 -42.99
N GLY A 801 -40.97 37.39 -42.44
CA GLY A 801 -41.01 38.34 -41.31
C GLY A 801 -39.88 38.21 -40.28
N SER A 802 -38.67 38.63 -40.64
CA SER A 802 -37.54 39.01 -39.76
C SER A 802 -37.61 38.63 -38.26
N GLY A 803 -37.08 37.44 -37.91
CA GLY A 803 -36.80 37.04 -36.53
C GLY A 803 -35.98 35.75 -36.50
N GLY A 804 -34.77 35.79 -35.96
CA GLY A 804 -33.83 34.65 -36.02
C GLY A 804 -34.13 33.58 -34.96
N GLY A 805 -34.61 32.41 -35.39
CA GLY A 805 -34.74 31.21 -34.56
C GLY A 805 -34.18 29.99 -35.30
N THR A 806 -33.26 29.27 -34.65
CA THR A 806 -32.54 28.12 -35.23
C THR A 806 -33.46 26.89 -35.31
N PRO A 807 -33.45 26.10 -36.41
CA PRO A 807 -34.21 24.86 -36.48
C PRO A 807 -33.71 23.81 -35.47
N ALA A 808 -34.62 22.91 -35.05
CA ALA A 808 -34.28 21.79 -34.17
C ALA A 808 -33.30 20.80 -34.87
N PRO A 809 -32.34 20.21 -34.14
CA PRO A 809 -31.35 19.30 -34.71
C PRO A 809 -31.98 17.95 -35.14
N PRO A 810 -31.36 17.22 -36.09
CA PRO A 810 -31.74 15.84 -36.45
C PRO A 810 -31.66 14.86 -35.27
N ALA A 811 -32.31 13.70 -35.39
CA ALA A 811 -32.23 12.63 -34.38
C ALA A 811 -30.80 12.08 -34.18
N ASP A 812 -29.93 12.24 -35.18
CA ASP A 812 -28.50 11.92 -35.16
C ASP A 812 -27.63 13.08 -34.59
N GLN A 813 -28.23 14.12 -33.99
CA GLN A 813 -27.51 15.25 -33.39
C GLN A 813 -28.13 15.70 -32.05
N VAL A 814 -27.27 15.94 -31.05
CA VAL A 814 -27.60 16.69 -29.84
C VAL A 814 -26.84 18.02 -29.81
N ASP A 815 -27.45 19.04 -29.22
CA ASP A 815 -26.95 20.41 -29.14
C ASP A 815 -27.48 20.99 -27.83
N LYS A 816 -26.68 20.96 -26.76
CA LYS A 816 -27.14 21.28 -25.39
C LYS A 816 -26.31 22.42 -24.79
N PRO A 817 -26.93 23.52 -24.33
CA PRO A 817 -26.23 24.57 -23.60
C PRO A 817 -25.56 24.01 -22.35
N VAL A 818 -24.31 24.42 -22.10
CA VAL A 818 -23.60 24.08 -20.87
C VAL A 818 -24.20 24.89 -19.72
N GLN A 819 -24.62 24.19 -18.67
CA GLN A 819 -25.17 24.78 -17.46
C GLN A 819 -24.03 25.26 -16.56
N VAL A 820 -24.19 26.43 -15.94
CA VAL A 820 -23.21 26.98 -15.00
C VAL A 820 -23.37 26.29 -13.64
N GLY A 821 -22.27 25.91 -13.01
CA GLY A 821 -22.25 25.30 -11.68
C GLY A 821 -22.83 23.88 -11.57
N THR A 822 -23.18 23.23 -12.70
CA THR A 822 -23.79 21.89 -12.71
C THR A 822 -23.32 21.06 -13.90
N THR A 823 -23.22 19.74 -13.73
CA THR A 823 -22.80 18.82 -14.80
C THR A 823 -23.82 18.79 -15.94
N THR A 824 -23.37 19.06 -17.17
CA THR A 824 -24.22 19.02 -18.36
C THR A 824 -24.09 17.68 -19.08
N VAL A 825 -25.17 16.91 -19.14
CA VAL A 825 -25.22 15.62 -19.85
C VAL A 825 -25.91 15.79 -21.22
N ALA A 826 -25.22 15.51 -22.31
CA ALA A 826 -25.74 15.57 -23.67
C ALA A 826 -25.45 14.26 -24.43
N GLY A 827 -26.45 13.64 -25.05
CA GLY A 827 -26.25 12.38 -25.76
C GLY A 827 -27.20 12.14 -26.93
N ILE A 828 -26.93 11.04 -27.62
CA ILE A 828 -27.76 10.49 -28.69
C ILE A 828 -28.00 9.02 -28.29
N SER A 829 -29.28 8.65 -28.14
CA SER A 829 -29.67 7.41 -27.46
C SER A 829 -29.03 6.16 -28.09
N GLY A 830 -28.23 5.43 -27.30
CA GLY A 830 -27.50 4.25 -27.76
C GLY A 830 -26.46 4.55 -28.84
N LYS A 831 -25.83 5.73 -28.82
CA LYS A 831 -24.76 6.17 -29.72
C LYS A 831 -23.62 6.82 -28.93
N VAL A 832 -23.94 7.89 -28.19
CA VAL A 832 -23.00 8.65 -27.36
C VAL A 832 -23.71 9.27 -26.15
N ARG A 833 -22.97 9.47 -25.06
CA ARG A 833 -23.31 10.34 -23.93
C ARG A 833 -22.05 11.12 -23.56
N VAL A 834 -22.15 12.43 -23.48
CA VAL A 834 -21.08 13.38 -23.14
C VAL A 834 -21.46 14.05 -21.84
N GLU A 835 -20.54 14.09 -20.88
CA GLU A 835 -20.70 14.79 -19.61
C GLU A 835 -19.67 15.90 -19.51
N VAL A 836 -20.14 17.12 -19.31
CA VAL A 836 -19.31 18.29 -19.05
C VAL A 836 -19.44 18.63 -17.56
N PRO A 837 -18.44 18.35 -16.72
CA PRO A 837 -18.45 18.72 -15.31
C PRO A 837 -18.61 20.22 -15.09
N ALA A 838 -19.08 20.61 -13.91
CA ALA A 838 -19.09 22.02 -13.51
C ALA A 838 -17.68 22.63 -13.63
N GLY A 839 -17.57 23.81 -14.24
CA GLY A 839 -16.28 24.49 -14.46
C GLY A 839 -15.40 23.94 -15.59
N ALA A 840 -15.68 22.75 -16.13
CA ALA A 840 -14.88 22.16 -17.21
C ALA A 840 -14.95 22.94 -18.53
N VAL A 841 -15.92 23.84 -18.71
CA VAL A 841 -16.05 24.73 -19.86
C VAL A 841 -16.28 26.17 -19.40
N SER A 842 -15.58 27.11 -20.03
CA SER A 842 -15.76 28.55 -19.87
C SER A 842 -16.33 29.20 -21.13
N GLY A 843 -16.99 30.36 -20.99
CA GLY A 843 -17.56 31.13 -22.11
C GLY A 843 -19.06 31.41 -21.98
N THR A 844 -19.55 32.43 -22.68
CA THR A 844 -20.95 32.86 -22.63
C THR A 844 -21.78 32.19 -23.72
N ASN A 845 -22.90 31.58 -23.33
CA ASN A 845 -23.74 30.74 -24.20
C ASN A 845 -22.98 29.56 -24.82
N ALA A 846 -22.04 28.98 -24.05
CA ALA A 846 -21.33 27.76 -24.42
C ALA A 846 -22.31 26.59 -24.59
N ALA A 847 -22.10 25.75 -25.60
CA ALA A 847 -22.96 24.60 -25.87
C ALA A 847 -22.15 23.42 -26.41
N ILE A 848 -22.42 22.22 -25.87
CA ILE A 848 -21.82 20.98 -26.34
C ILE A 848 -22.71 20.38 -27.44
N LYS A 849 -22.13 20.16 -28.62
CA LYS A 849 -22.76 19.45 -29.73
C LYS A 849 -22.10 18.08 -29.87
N ALA A 850 -22.92 17.05 -30.12
CA ALA A 850 -22.45 15.79 -30.69
C ALA A 850 -23.32 15.41 -31.89
N GLU A 851 -22.72 14.85 -32.94
CA GLU A 851 -23.39 14.45 -34.19
C GLU A 851 -22.86 13.10 -34.67
N VAL A 852 -23.75 12.16 -34.98
CA VAL A 852 -23.37 10.92 -35.67
C VAL A 852 -23.08 11.24 -37.13
N VAL A 853 -21.86 10.98 -37.56
CA VAL A 853 -21.38 11.25 -38.93
C VAL A 853 -21.23 9.93 -39.72
N SER A 854 -20.94 10.02 -41.03
CA SER A 854 -20.82 8.82 -41.89
C SER A 854 -19.79 7.83 -41.34
N ASP A 855 -20.18 6.56 -41.23
CA ASP A 855 -19.30 5.43 -40.87
C ASP A 855 -18.11 5.31 -41.84
N GLU A 856 -18.24 5.85 -43.06
CA GLU A 856 -17.14 5.93 -44.02
C GLU A 856 -15.92 6.70 -43.49
N LYS A 857 -16.08 7.60 -42.49
CA LYS A 857 -14.96 8.27 -41.81
C LYS A 857 -14.10 7.31 -40.96
N ALA A 858 -14.58 6.11 -40.65
CA ALA A 858 -13.78 5.04 -40.06
C ALA A 858 -12.94 4.27 -41.09
N SER A 859 -13.12 4.51 -42.40
CA SER A 859 -12.33 3.89 -43.45
C SER A 859 -10.86 4.30 -43.33
N GLY A 860 -9.96 3.32 -43.29
CA GLY A 860 -8.53 3.52 -43.07
C GLY A 860 -8.04 3.09 -41.69
N ALA A 861 -8.92 2.95 -40.69
CA ALA A 861 -8.55 2.54 -39.33
C ALA A 861 -8.05 1.08 -39.21
N GLY A 862 -8.16 0.26 -40.25
CA GLY A 862 -7.76 -1.16 -40.26
C GLY A 862 -8.62 -2.11 -39.39
N MET A 863 -9.42 -1.57 -38.47
CA MET A 863 -10.21 -2.30 -37.48
C MET A 863 -11.72 -2.28 -37.80
N THR A 864 -12.48 -3.20 -37.20
CA THR A 864 -13.94 -3.28 -37.37
C THR A 864 -14.65 -2.23 -36.50
N LEU A 865 -15.48 -1.37 -37.11
CA LEU A 865 -16.28 -0.38 -36.38
C LEU A 865 -17.44 -1.04 -35.62
N LEU A 866 -17.34 -1.05 -34.28
CA LEU A 866 -18.34 -1.65 -33.40
C LEU A 866 -19.53 -0.71 -33.15
N GLY A 867 -19.25 0.57 -32.88
CA GLY A 867 -20.24 1.60 -32.57
C GLY A 867 -20.68 2.43 -33.79
N LYS A 868 -20.65 3.74 -33.62
CA LYS A 868 -20.82 4.77 -34.64
C LYS A 868 -19.67 5.78 -34.57
N VAL A 869 -19.42 6.50 -35.67
CA VAL A 869 -18.52 7.65 -35.66
C VAL A 869 -19.30 8.88 -35.20
N VAL A 870 -18.78 9.58 -34.19
CA VAL A 870 -19.45 10.71 -33.54
C VAL A 870 -18.52 11.92 -33.49
N ASP A 871 -18.92 13.01 -34.12
CA ASP A 871 -18.24 14.30 -34.11
C ASP A 871 -18.71 15.12 -32.91
N VAL A 872 -17.81 15.42 -31.96
CA VAL A 872 -18.13 16.18 -30.74
C VAL A 872 -17.43 17.53 -30.79
N VAL A 873 -18.19 18.61 -30.60
CA VAL A 873 -17.73 19.99 -30.81
C VAL A 873 -18.29 20.92 -29.74
N LEU A 874 -17.43 21.67 -29.07
CA LEU A 874 -17.82 22.78 -28.20
C LEU A 874 -18.06 24.05 -29.03
N LYS A 875 -19.17 24.74 -28.78
CA LYS A 875 -19.51 26.03 -29.37
C LYS A 875 -19.43 27.14 -28.32
N ASN A 876 -19.05 28.34 -28.75
CA ASN A 876 -19.06 29.59 -27.97
C ASN A 876 -18.34 29.53 -26.60
N GLY A 877 -17.41 28.60 -26.43
CA GLY A 877 -16.69 28.40 -25.19
C GLY A 877 -15.33 27.74 -25.40
N THR A 878 -14.53 27.75 -24.33
CA THR A 878 -13.21 27.14 -24.25
C THR A 878 -13.26 26.01 -23.24
N LEU A 879 -12.72 24.85 -23.63
CA LEU A 879 -12.53 23.71 -22.75
C LEU A 879 -11.43 24.05 -21.73
N THR A 880 -11.76 24.01 -20.44
CA THR A 880 -10.89 24.42 -19.32
C THR A 880 -10.61 23.31 -18.32
N GLY A 881 -11.41 22.24 -18.33
CA GLY A 881 -11.17 20.97 -17.65
C GLY A 881 -11.35 19.79 -18.61
N ARG A 882 -11.41 18.57 -18.07
CA ARG A 882 -11.68 17.36 -18.87
C ARG A 882 -13.19 17.10 -19.03
N ILE A 883 -13.56 16.40 -20.09
CA ILE A 883 -14.93 15.96 -20.42
C ILE A 883 -14.98 14.44 -20.49
N THR A 884 -16.05 13.84 -20.00
CA THR A 884 -16.28 12.38 -20.08
C THR A 884 -17.13 12.07 -21.32
N ILE A 885 -16.73 11.08 -22.11
CA ILE A 885 -17.47 10.61 -23.29
C ILE A 885 -17.68 9.10 -23.19
N THR A 886 -18.93 8.69 -23.05
CA THR A 886 -19.36 7.28 -23.16
C THR A 886 -19.87 7.00 -24.57
N LEU A 887 -19.22 6.08 -25.28
CA LEU A 887 -19.57 5.62 -26.62
C LEU A 887 -20.25 4.24 -26.56
N TYR A 888 -21.33 4.05 -27.31
CA TYR A 888 -22.07 2.79 -27.36
C TYR A 888 -21.61 1.91 -28.53
N PHE A 889 -21.49 0.61 -28.30
CA PHE A 889 -20.99 -0.35 -29.29
C PHE A 889 -21.84 -1.62 -29.40
N ASP A 890 -21.84 -2.23 -30.58
CA ASP A 890 -22.53 -3.49 -30.84
C ASP A 890 -21.60 -4.69 -30.55
N LYS A 891 -21.80 -5.32 -29.38
CA LYS A 891 -21.02 -6.48 -28.94
C LYS A 891 -21.15 -7.73 -29.84
N SER A 892 -22.15 -7.80 -30.72
CA SER A 892 -22.28 -8.93 -31.66
C SER A 892 -21.26 -8.90 -32.81
N LYS A 893 -20.54 -7.79 -32.97
CA LYS A 893 -19.47 -7.60 -33.96
C LYS A 893 -18.05 -7.88 -33.41
N LEU A 894 -17.91 -8.20 -32.12
CA LEU A 894 -16.61 -8.55 -31.52
C LEU A 894 -16.20 -9.97 -31.94
N GLY A 895 -15.00 -10.11 -32.50
CA GLY A 895 -14.38 -11.40 -32.76
C GLY A 895 -13.71 -12.00 -31.51
N GLU A 896 -13.35 -13.27 -31.61
CA GLU A 896 -12.52 -13.96 -30.63
C GLU A 896 -11.13 -13.29 -30.55
N GLY A 897 -10.60 -13.09 -29.34
CA GLY A 897 -9.35 -12.34 -29.11
C GLY A 897 -9.44 -10.81 -29.23
N GLN A 898 -10.62 -10.24 -29.51
CA GLN A 898 -10.82 -8.79 -29.65
C GLN A 898 -11.48 -8.14 -28.43
N GLU A 899 -11.38 -6.82 -28.35
CA GLU A 899 -12.06 -5.98 -27.37
C GLU A 899 -12.59 -4.67 -27.97
N PRO A 900 -13.59 -4.03 -27.33
CA PRO A 900 -14.10 -2.74 -27.75
C PRO A 900 -13.22 -1.63 -27.17
N ALA A 901 -12.39 -1.01 -28.00
CA ALA A 901 -11.54 0.11 -27.61
C ALA A 901 -12.04 1.42 -28.26
N ALA A 902 -11.97 2.52 -27.50
CA ALA A 902 -12.32 3.84 -27.98
C ALA A 902 -11.13 4.54 -28.66
N PHE A 903 -11.40 5.30 -29.71
CA PHE A 903 -10.40 6.03 -30.48
C PHE A 903 -10.89 7.45 -30.79
N TYR A 904 -9.96 8.39 -30.91
CA TYR A 904 -10.18 9.72 -31.48
C TYR A 904 -9.51 9.84 -32.86
N TYR A 905 -9.96 10.78 -33.69
CA TYR A 905 -9.33 11.07 -34.98
C TYR A 905 -8.43 12.30 -34.88
N ASP A 906 -7.12 12.14 -35.16
CA ASP A 906 -6.22 13.27 -35.35
C ASP A 906 -6.28 13.74 -36.81
N ALA A 907 -6.91 14.89 -37.03
CA ALA A 907 -7.04 15.51 -38.34
C ALA A 907 -5.72 16.08 -38.91
N LYS A 908 -4.62 16.15 -38.13
CA LYS A 908 -3.28 16.52 -38.61
C LYS A 908 -2.51 15.30 -39.13
N ALA A 909 -2.56 14.18 -38.41
CA ALA A 909 -1.95 12.91 -38.82
C ALA A 909 -2.76 12.23 -39.94
N GLY A 910 -4.09 12.33 -39.88
CA GLY A 910 -5.01 11.60 -40.76
C GLY A 910 -5.36 10.20 -40.24
N GLU A 911 -5.16 9.95 -38.95
CA GLU A 911 -5.17 8.62 -38.33
C GLU A 911 -6.10 8.54 -37.10
N TRP A 912 -6.49 7.32 -36.74
CA TRP A 912 -7.29 7.03 -35.55
C TRP A 912 -6.36 6.60 -34.40
N VAL A 913 -6.38 7.35 -33.31
CA VAL A 913 -5.49 7.17 -32.14
C VAL A 913 -6.29 6.59 -30.97
N ARG A 914 -5.76 5.54 -30.32
CA ARG A 914 -6.43 4.84 -29.20
C ARG A 914 -6.52 5.75 -27.98
N LEU A 915 -7.61 5.62 -27.23
CA LEU A 915 -7.79 6.20 -25.90
C LEU A 915 -7.83 5.09 -24.85
N ALA A 916 -7.18 5.35 -23.70
CA ALA A 916 -7.46 4.59 -22.48
C ALA A 916 -8.89 4.92 -22.01
N GLY A 917 -9.67 3.89 -21.68
CA GLY A 917 -11.07 4.06 -21.28
C GLY A 917 -11.68 2.79 -20.69
N ALA A 918 -12.61 2.97 -19.74
CA ALA A 918 -13.28 1.89 -19.04
C ALA A 918 -14.31 1.20 -19.94
N VAL A 919 -14.28 -0.13 -20.01
CA VAL A 919 -15.17 -0.95 -20.84
C VAL A 919 -16.25 -1.61 -19.98
N ASP A 920 -17.51 -1.22 -20.17
CA ASP A 920 -18.67 -1.93 -19.64
C ASP A 920 -19.26 -2.84 -20.74
N ALA A 921 -18.81 -4.10 -20.76
CA ALA A 921 -19.28 -5.12 -21.69
C ALA A 921 -20.72 -5.60 -21.41
N GLY A 922 -21.25 -5.31 -20.22
CA GLY A 922 -22.64 -5.58 -19.85
C GLY A 922 -23.59 -4.64 -20.58
N ARG A 923 -23.36 -3.33 -20.40
CA ARG A 923 -24.12 -2.23 -21.01
C ARG A 923 -23.76 -1.96 -22.48
N GLY A 924 -22.59 -2.42 -22.94
CA GLY A 924 -22.13 -2.23 -24.31
C GLY A 924 -21.57 -0.83 -24.55
N THR A 925 -20.76 -0.33 -23.61
CA THR A 925 -20.23 1.03 -23.61
C THR A 925 -18.74 1.10 -23.28
N VAL A 926 -18.02 2.04 -23.91
CA VAL A 926 -16.66 2.43 -23.52
C VAL A 926 -16.69 3.89 -23.08
N THR A 927 -16.13 4.20 -21.91
CA THR A 927 -16.07 5.55 -21.35
C THR A 927 -14.64 6.07 -21.34
N VAL A 928 -14.41 7.23 -21.93
CA VAL A 928 -13.10 7.92 -22.00
C VAL A 928 -13.19 9.31 -21.40
N THR A 929 -12.09 9.80 -20.84
CA THR A 929 -11.98 11.16 -20.30
C THR A 929 -10.97 11.94 -21.16
N VAL A 930 -11.39 13.07 -21.73
CA VAL A 930 -10.64 13.80 -22.76
C VAL A 930 -10.48 15.29 -22.45
N ASP A 931 -9.38 15.87 -22.91
CA ASP A 931 -9.02 17.30 -22.79
C ASP A 931 -9.15 18.06 -24.13
N HIS A 932 -9.60 17.39 -25.18
CA HIS A 932 -9.86 17.94 -26.51
C HIS A 932 -11.06 17.25 -27.16
N LEU A 933 -11.66 17.90 -28.16
CA LEU A 933 -12.89 17.44 -28.82
C LEU A 933 -12.66 17.33 -30.34
N THR A 934 -13.11 16.22 -30.91
CA THR A 934 -12.92 15.81 -32.31
C THR A 934 -13.95 14.71 -32.63
N MET A 935 -13.71 13.91 -33.67
CA MET A 935 -14.47 12.70 -33.96
C MET A 935 -13.97 11.52 -33.13
N PHE A 936 -14.89 10.78 -32.54
CA PHE A 936 -14.65 9.58 -31.74
C PHE A 936 -15.38 8.36 -32.30
N ALA A 937 -14.84 7.16 -32.07
CA ALA A 937 -15.41 5.89 -32.49
C ALA A 937 -15.00 4.74 -31.56
N VAL A 938 -15.73 3.61 -31.60
CA VAL A 938 -15.34 2.37 -30.92
C VAL A 938 -15.06 1.28 -31.94
N PHE A 939 -13.86 0.70 -31.87
CA PHE A 939 -13.35 -0.31 -32.77
C PHE A 939 -13.11 -1.64 -32.07
N ALA A 940 -13.15 -2.73 -32.84
CA ALA A 940 -12.66 -4.03 -32.43
C ALA A 940 -11.13 -4.04 -32.53
N ALA A 941 -10.47 -3.59 -31.47
CA ALA A 941 -9.04 -3.76 -31.32
C ALA A 941 -8.73 -5.25 -31.04
N ALA A 942 -7.48 -5.66 -31.25
CA ALA A 942 -6.98 -6.82 -30.52
C ALA A 942 -6.99 -6.50 -29.02
N LYS A 943 -7.22 -7.49 -28.16
CA LYS A 943 -7.06 -7.30 -26.72
C LYS A 943 -5.67 -6.78 -26.40
N GLU A 944 -5.60 -5.65 -25.72
CA GLU A 944 -4.40 -5.29 -24.97
C GLU A 944 -4.27 -6.29 -23.81
N VAL A 945 -3.50 -7.36 -24.07
CA VAL A 945 -2.45 -7.70 -23.10
C VAL A 945 -1.70 -6.38 -22.91
N PRO A 946 -1.73 -5.76 -21.71
CA PRO A 946 -1.15 -4.44 -21.52
C PRO A 946 0.29 -4.52 -21.99
N GLU A 947 0.69 -3.72 -23.00
CA GLU A 947 2.05 -3.82 -23.56
C GLU A 947 3.00 -3.30 -22.47
N PRO A 948 3.72 -4.18 -21.75
CA PRO A 948 4.32 -3.78 -20.48
C PRO A 948 5.52 -2.89 -20.78
N GLU A 949 5.84 -1.97 -19.88
CA GLU A 949 6.89 -0.98 -20.13
C GLU A 949 8.17 -1.64 -20.63
N ALA A 950 8.76 -1.08 -21.68
CA ALA A 950 9.80 -1.75 -22.46
C ALA A 950 11.11 -1.88 -21.65
N VAL A 951 11.21 -2.94 -20.85
CA VAL A 951 12.32 -3.22 -19.94
C VAL A 951 13.65 -3.19 -20.70
N THR A 952 14.45 -2.15 -20.43
CA THR A 952 15.74 -1.95 -21.09
C THR A 952 16.89 -2.50 -20.23
N PHE A 953 17.65 -3.43 -20.81
CA PHE A 953 18.87 -3.96 -20.17
C PHE A 953 20.09 -3.11 -20.54
N LYS A 954 20.98 -2.89 -19.57
CA LYS A 954 22.12 -1.94 -19.67
C LYS A 954 23.07 -2.24 -20.83
N ASP A 955 23.22 -3.51 -21.19
CA ASP A 955 24.10 -4.02 -22.26
C ASP A 955 23.40 -4.19 -23.63
N MET A 956 22.09 -3.93 -23.70
CA MET A 956 21.30 -4.08 -24.93
C MET A 956 21.19 -2.79 -25.74
N GLN A 957 21.83 -1.68 -25.35
CA GLN A 957 21.78 -0.44 -26.10
C GLN A 957 22.44 -0.58 -27.48
N GLY A 958 21.66 -0.44 -28.56
CA GLY A 958 22.13 -0.59 -29.94
C GLY A 958 22.36 -2.04 -30.39
N HIS A 959 21.94 -3.03 -29.60
CA HIS A 959 21.99 -4.44 -30.00
C HIS A 959 20.91 -4.79 -31.03
N TRP A 960 21.09 -5.84 -31.84
CA TRP A 960 20.09 -6.23 -32.85
C TRP A 960 18.83 -6.87 -32.25
N ALA A 961 18.91 -7.34 -31.00
CA ALA A 961 17.83 -8.03 -30.30
C ALA A 961 17.20 -7.20 -29.16
N THR A 962 17.44 -5.89 -29.10
CA THR A 962 16.93 -5.01 -28.01
C THR A 962 15.42 -5.11 -27.87
N ASP A 963 14.67 -4.84 -28.95
CA ASP A 963 13.21 -4.89 -28.97
C ASP A 963 12.68 -6.30 -28.67
N THR A 964 13.44 -7.33 -29.06
CA THR A 964 13.09 -8.74 -28.84
C THR A 964 13.24 -9.13 -27.37
N ALA A 965 14.36 -8.76 -26.74
CA ALA A 965 14.60 -9.01 -25.33
C ALA A 965 13.65 -8.17 -24.46
N GLY A 966 13.45 -6.89 -24.80
CA GLY A 966 12.53 -5.99 -24.12
C GLY A 966 11.09 -6.51 -24.15
N LYS A 967 10.57 -6.96 -25.30
CA LYS A 967 9.22 -7.54 -25.38
C LYS A 967 9.06 -8.83 -24.58
N LEU A 968 10.06 -9.72 -24.58
CA LEU A 968 10.01 -10.91 -23.73
C LEU A 968 10.20 -10.59 -22.24
N ALA A 969 10.90 -9.51 -21.90
CA ALA A 969 11.13 -9.08 -20.52
C ALA A 969 9.88 -8.44 -19.92
N ALA A 970 9.27 -7.53 -20.68
CA ALA A 970 7.97 -6.96 -20.42
C ALA A 970 6.91 -8.04 -20.15
N LEU A 971 6.85 -9.08 -20.99
CA LEU A 971 5.95 -10.25 -20.81
C LEU A 971 6.34 -11.18 -19.63
N GLY A 972 7.36 -10.88 -18.83
CA GLY A 972 7.86 -11.72 -17.74
C GLY A 972 8.56 -13.02 -18.17
N ILE A 973 8.69 -13.25 -19.48
CA ILE A 973 9.23 -14.48 -20.08
C ILE A 973 10.75 -14.56 -19.92
N VAL A 974 11.44 -13.42 -19.95
CA VAL A 974 12.84 -13.27 -19.50
C VAL A 974 12.94 -12.19 -18.43
N SER A 975 14.06 -12.12 -17.71
CA SER A 975 14.29 -11.15 -16.63
C SER A 975 15.72 -10.59 -16.59
N GLY A 976 16.53 -10.87 -17.61
CA GLY A 976 17.95 -10.47 -17.65
C GLY A 976 18.83 -11.30 -16.71
N TYR A 977 19.63 -10.59 -15.91
CA TYR A 977 20.43 -11.02 -14.76
C TYR A 977 20.39 -9.88 -13.70
N PRO A 978 20.66 -10.16 -12.40
CA PRO A 978 20.54 -9.15 -11.33
C PRO A 978 21.40 -7.88 -11.48
N ASP A 979 22.48 -7.94 -12.26
CA ASP A 979 23.31 -6.77 -12.62
C ASP A 979 22.61 -5.78 -13.57
N GLY A 980 21.41 -6.10 -14.06
CA GLY A 980 20.64 -5.30 -15.02
C GLY A 980 21.04 -5.53 -16.49
N THR A 981 21.75 -6.62 -16.79
CA THR A 981 22.15 -6.98 -18.16
C THR A 981 21.37 -8.18 -18.71
N PHE A 982 21.33 -8.32 -20.03
CA PHE A 982 20.73 -9.47 -20.71
C PHE A 982 21.77 -10.55 -21.10
N LYS A 983 23.02 -10.14 -21.28
CA LYS A 983 24.19 -10.90 -21.78
C LYS A 983 23.88 -11.58 -23.12
N PRO A 984 23.56 -10.81 -24.18
CA PRO A 984 23.00 -11.31 -25.44
C PRO A 984 23.85 -12.36 -26.15
N GLU A 985 25.18 -12.26 -26.04
CA GLU A 985 26.14 -13.14 -26.71
C GLU A 985 26.57 -14.35 -25.87
N ASN A 986 26.12 -14.46 -24.60
CA ASN A 986 26.34 -15.67 -23.81
C ASN A 986 25.57 -16.85 -24.41
N GLU A 987 26.17 -18.04 -24.40
CA GLU A 987 25.50 -19.28 -24.80
C GLU A 987 24.41 -19.65 -23.78
N ILE A 988 23.19 -19.95 -24.24
CA ILE A 988 22.07 -20.26 -23.35
C ILE A 988 22.12 -21.71 -22.87
N THR A 989 21.94 -21.92 -21.57
CA THR A 989 21.91 -23.25 -20.95
C THR A 989 20.57 -23.96 -21.10
N ARG A 990 20.58 -25.28 -20.91
CA ARG A 990 19.36 -26.11 -20.92
C ARG A 990 18.39 -25.77 -19.79
N ALA A 991 18.90 -25.36 -18.62
CA ALA A 991 18.08 -24.84 -17.52
C ALA A 991 17.37 -23.53 -17.93
N GLU A 992 18.11 -22.51 -18.38
CA GLU A 992 17.56 -21.21 -18.78
C GLU A 992 16.48 -21.34 -19.85
N VAL A 993 16.76 -22.05 -20.95
CA VAL A 993 15.77 -22.20 -22.04
C VAL A 993 14.51 -22.94 -21.59
N THR A 994 14.64 -23.88 -20.65
CA THR A 994 13.49 -24.62 -20.12
C THR A 994 12.64 -23.75 -19.18
N ALA A 995 13.27 -22.92 -18.35
CA ALA A 995 12.57 -21.98 -17.48
C ALA A 995 11.87 -20.85 -18.26
N ILE A 996 12.52 -20.31 -19.29
CA ILE A 996 11.94 -19.33 -20.20
C ILE A 996 10.73 -19.94 -20.93
N LEU A 997 10.85 -21.18 -21.43
CA LEU A 997 9.73 -21.87 -22.09
C LEU A 997 8.60 -22.28 -21.14
N ALA A 998 8.88 -22.55 -19.86
CA ALA A 998 7.84 -22.79 -18.86
C ALA A 998 7.02 -21.50 -18.59
N ARG A 999 7.71 -20.36 -18.43
CA ARG A 999 7.08 -19.03 -18.29
C ARG A 999 6.30 -18.63 -19.53
N ALA A 1000 6.89 -18.77 -20.72
CA ALA A 1000 6.24 -18.51 -22.02
C ALA A 1000 4.99 -19.36 -22.28
N LEU A 1001 4.81 -20.47 -21.55
CA LEU A 1001 3.65 -21.35 -21.63
C LEU A 1001 2.73 -21.26 -20.40
N LYS A 1002 2.98 -20.31 -19.49
CA LYS A 1002 2.24 -20.10 -18.23
C LYS A 1002 2.09 -21.42 -17.44
N LEU A 1003 3.14 -22.25 -17.40
CA LEU A 1003 3.12 -23.53 -16.70
C LEU A 1003 3.32 -23.30 -15.20
N ALA A 1004 2.33 -23.71 -14.39
CA ALA A 1004 2.52 -23.88 -12.95
C ALA A 1004 3.71 -24.83 -12.66
N PRO A 1005 4.52 -24.55 -11.62
CA PRO A 1005 5.62 -25.42 -11.22
C PRO A 1005 5.22 -26.89 -11.06
N GLY A 1006 6.05 -27.79 -11.58
CA GLY A 1006 5.92 -29.22 -11.32
C GLY A 1006 6.60 -29.59 -10.01
N LYS A 1007 6.18 -30.72 -9.42
CA LYS A 1007 6.79 -31.24 -8.19
C LYS A 1007 8.19 -31.80 -8.44
N GLU A 1008 9.10 -31.70 -7.47
CA GLU A 1008 10.42 -32.33 -7.59
C GLU A 1008 10.34 -33.86 -7.78
N GLU A 1009 9.30 -34.50 -7.24
CA GLU A 1009 8.95 -35.91 -7.43
C GLU A 1009 8.87 -36.34 -8.93
N ASP A 1010 8.60 -35.40 -9.84
CA ASP A 1010 8.53 -35.65 -11.29
C ASP A 1010 9.89 -35.56 -12.00
N LEU A 1011 10.95 -35.07 -11.35
CA LEU A 1011 12.31 -34.94 -11.90
C LEU A 1011 13.04 -36.29 -11.97
N LYS A 1012 12.62 -37.15 -12.90
CA LYS A 1012 13.13 -38.52 -13.09
C LYS A 1012 14.46 -38.59 -13.88
N PHE A 1013 15.29 -37.55 -13.75
CA PHE A 1013 16.63 -37.46 -14.32
C PHE A 1013 17.69 -37.86 -13.28
N LYS A 1014 18.75 -38.55 -13.69
CA LYS A 1014 19.81 -39.05 -12.79
C LYS A 1014 20.63 -37.94 -12.11
N ASP A 1015 20.66 -36.78 -12.72
CA ASP A 1015 21.32 -35.54 -12.29
C ASP A 1015 20.30 -34.48 -11.80
N ASN A 1016 19.13 -34.90 -11.32
CA ASN A 1016 18.09 -33.98 -10.84
C ASN A 1016 18.59 -33.06 -9.69
N THR A 1017 19.48 -33.55 -8.84
CA THR A 1017 20.16 -32.75 -7.79
C THR A 1017 21.10 -31.68 -8.34
N MET A 1018 21.54 -31.81 -9.61
CA MET A 1018 22.37 -30.83 -10.32
C MET A 1018 21.52 -29.79 -11.09
N ILE A 1019 20.19 -29.82 -10.93
CA ILE A 1019 19.28 -28.79 -11.45
C ILE A 1019 19.20 -27.67 -10.40
N PRO A 1020 19.57 -26.42 -10.72
CA PRO A 1020 19.44 -25.28 -9.81
C PRO A 1020 18.00 -25.11 -9.33
N VAL A 1021 17.80 -24.73 -8.06
CA VAL A 1021 16.48 -24.70 -7.40
C VAL A 1021 15.47 -23.86 -8.22
N TRP A 1022 15.85 -22.65 -8.65
CA TRP A 1022 15.05 -21.77 -9.53
C TRP A 1022 14.57 -22.43 -10.84
N ALA A 1023 15.30 -23.44 -11.33
CA ALA A 1023 14.94 -24.18 -12.54
C ALA A 1023 14.09 -25.43 -12.26
N ARG A 1024 14.12 -26.00 -11.04
CA ARG A 1024 13.55 -27.33 -10.75
C ARG A 1024 12.06 -27.42 -11.04
N GLY A 1025 11.25 -26.50 -10.51
CA GLY A 1025 9.80 -26.48 -10.76
C GLY A 1025 9.44 -26.32 -12.24
N ALA A 1026 10.18 -25.49 -12.98
CA ALA A 1026 10.00 -25.31 -14.41
C ALA A 1026 10.44 -26.54 -15.24
N VAL A 1027 11.56 -27.17 -14.89
CA VAL A 1027 12.03 -28.41 -15.54
C VAL A 1027 11.10 -29.57 -15.22
N ALA A 1028 10.57 -29.66 -14.00
CA ALA A 1028 9.57 -30.65 -13.61
C ALA A 1028 8.28 -30.49 -14.43
N ALA A 1029 7.76 -29.26 -14.55
CA ALA A 1029 6.61 -28.97 -15.40
C ALA A 1029 6.90 -29.35 -16.87
N ALA A 1030 8.03 -28.91 -17.43
CA ALA A 1030 8.39 -29.19 -18.82
C ALA A 1030 8.63 -30.70 -19.11
N ALA A 1031 9.17 -31.45 -18.14
CA ALA A 1031 9.42 -32.88 -18.24
C ALA A 1031 8.14 -33.71 -18.04
N GLY A 1032 7.31 -33.38 -17.04
CA GLY A 1032 6.00 -33.99 -16.82
C GLY A 1032 5.02 -33.74 -17.98
N LYS A 1033 5.11 -32.57 -18.62
CA LYS A 1033 4.42 -32.30 -19.90
C LYS A 1033 5.13 -32.92 -21.11
N GLY A 1034 6.31 -33.54 -20.98
CA GLY A 1034 7.05 -34.21 -22.06
C GLY A 1034 7.60 -33.29 -23.16
N LEU A 1035 7.70 -31.99 -22.87
CA LEU A 1035 8.35 -30.98 -23.71
C LEU A 1035 9.87 -31.21 -23.67
N VAL A 1036 10.43 -31.36 -22.46
CA VAL A 1036 11.78 -31.84 -22.20
C VAL A 1036 11.76 -33.37 -22.05
N ARG A 1037 12.85 -34.05 -22.47
CA ARG A 1037 12.97 -35.52 -22.44
C ARG A 1037 14.34 -36.04 -21.96
N GLY A 1038 15.24 -35.14 -21.55
CA GLY A 1038 16.61 -35.46 -21.14
C GLY A 1038 17.52 -35.97 -22.26
N CYS A 1039 18.71 -36.40 -21.88
CA CYS A 1039 19.78 -36.95 -22.72
C CYS A 1039 20.09 -38.39 -22.28
N PRO A 1040 19.88 -39.40 -23.14
CA PRO A 1040 20.27 -40.77 -22.85
C PRO A 1040 21.79 -40.93 -22.78
N GLN A 1041 22.29 -41.49 -21.69
CA GLN A 1041 23.71 -41.73 -21.44
C GLN A 1041 24.13 -43.15 -21.87
N PRO A 1042 25.44 -43.39 -22.13
CA PRO A 1042 25.94 -44.72 -22.54
C PRO A 1042 25.72 -45.85 -21.51
N ASP A 1043 25.45 -45.51 -20.24
CA ASP A 1043 25.10 -46.47 -19.17
C ASP A 1043 23.60 -46.84 -19.14
N GLY A 1044 22.81 -46.31 -20.07
CA GLY A 1044 21.36 -46.52 -20.16
C GLY A 1044 20.52 -45.60 -19.29
N THR A 1045 21.12 -44.66 -18.56
CA THR A 1045 20.39 -43.68 -17.73
C THR A 1045 20.07 -42.41 -18.54
N VAL A 1046 19.28 -41.49 -17.96
CA VAL A 1046 18.89 -40.24 -18.63
C VAL A 1046 19.17 -39.05 -17.72
N THR A 1047 19.86 -38.04 -18.25
CA THR A 1047 20.22 -36.80 -17.55
C THR A 1047 19.48 -35.59 -18.13
N PHE A 1048 19.38 -34.50 -17.37
CA PHE A 1048 18.89 -33.22 -17.87
C PHE A 1048 20.02 -32.32 -18.41
N GLU A 1049 21.22 -32.39 -17.84
CA GLU A 1049 22.41 -31.60 -18.23
C GLU A 1049 22.19 -30.09 -18.08
N ALA A 1050 21.74 -29.66 -16.90
CA ALA A 1050 21.21 -28.32 -16.61
C ALA A 1050 22.07 -27.17 -17.16
N GLY A 1051 23.35 -27.13 -16.79
CA GLY A 1051 24.29 -26.07 -17.19
C GLY A 1051 24.90 -26.23 -18.59
N ARG A 1052 24.54 -27.25 -19.39
CA ARG A 1052 25.12 -27.40 -20.73
C ARG A 1052 24.46 -26.41 -21.72
N PRO A 1053 25.25 -25.73 -22.57
CA PRO A 1053 24.73 -24.96 -23.69
C PRO A 1053 23.82 -25.75 -24.66
N VAL A 1054 22.79 -25.09 -25.16
CA VAL A 1054 21.82 -25.66 -26.11
C VAL A 1054 22.29 -25.47 -27.55
N SER A 1055 22.42 -26.56 -28.30
CA SER A 1055 22.71 -26.50 -29.74
C SER A 1055 21.52 -26.01 -30.56
N ARG A 1056 21.75 -25.38 -31.72
CA ARG A 1056 20.69 -24.93 -32.64
C ARG A 1056 19.75 -26.05 -33.07
N VAL A 1057 20.25 -27.27 -33.19
CA VAL A 1057 19.43 -28.45 -33.49
C VAL A 1057 18.56 -28.89 -32.31
N GLU A 1058 19.07 -28.87 -31.07
CA GLU A 1058 18.26 -29.13 -29.87
C GLU A 1058 17.19 -28.06 -29.66
N MET A 1059 17.54 -26.78 -29.88
CA MET A 1059 16.62 -25.65 -29.77
C MET A 1059 15.46 -25.77 -30.76
N ALA A 1060 15.75 -25.99 -32.05
CA ALA A 1060 14.70 -26.21 -33.06
C ALA A 1060 13.80 -27.42 -32.70
N ALA A 1061 14.39 -28.51 -32.19
CA ALA A 1061 13.62 -29.67 -31.74
C ALA A 1061 12.79 -29.41 -30.48
N LEU A 1062 13.20 -28.50 -29.59
CA LEU A 1062 12.48 -28.12 -28.37
C LEU A 1062 11.30 -27.20 -28.70
N LEU A 1063 11.55 -26.13 -29.47
CA LEU A 1063 10.52 -25.17 -29.87
C LEU A 1063 9.42 -25.83 -30.71
N VAL A 1064 9.76 -26.76 -31.61
CA VAL A 1064 8.74 -27.49 -32.39
C VAL A 1064 7.93 -28.47 -31.54
N ARG A 1065 8.52 -29.10 -30.51
CA ARG A 1065 7.74 -29.90 -29.53
C ARG A 1065 6.70 -29.04 -28.80
N THR A 1066 6.99 -27.77 -28.55
CA THR A 1066 6.03 -26.81 -28.01
C THR A 1066 4.98 -26.38 -29.05
N LEU A 1067 5.41 -26.00 -30.26
CA LEU A 1067 4.54 -25.60 -31.35
C LEU A 1067 3.50 -26.68 -31.69
N GLU A 1068 3.93 -27.91 -31.96
CA GLU A 1068 3.03 -29.01 -32.36
C GLU A 1068 2.07 -29.41 -31.24
N ARG A 1069 2.37 -29.03 -29.99
CA ARG A 1069 1.51 -29.24 -28.83
C ARG A 1069 0.43 -28.18 -28.65
N LYS A 1070 0.57 -27.00 -29.25
CA LYS A 1070 -0.46 -25.95 -29.36
C LYS A 1070 -1.22 -26.04 -30.70
N THR A 1071 -0.51 -26.19 -31.83
CA THR A 1071 -1.08 -26.08 -33.18
C THR A 1071 -1.30 -27.40 -33.92
N GLY A 1072 -0.96 -28.54 -33.31
CA GLY A 1072 -0.91 -29.83 -34.01
C GLY A 1072 0.31 -29.98 -34.95
N THR A 1073 0.47 -31.18 -35.52
CA THR A 1073 1.64 -31.57 -36.32
C THR A 1073 1.92 -30.64 -37.50
N VAL A 1074 3.17 -30.19 -37.63
CA VAL A 1074 3.61 -29.28 -38.68
C VAL A 1074 4.33 -30.05 -39.78
N SER A 1075 3.90 -29.86 -41.03
CA SER A 1075 4.59 -30.44 -42.20
C SER A 1075 5.96 -29.79 -42.39
N PRO A 1076 7.07 -30.55 -42.37
CA PRO A 1076 8.42 -29.98 -42.53
C PRO A 1076 8.65 -29.41 -43.93
N ALA A 1077 9.31 -28.25 -44.02
CA ALA A 1077 9.83 -27.71 -45.28
C ALA A 1077 11.09 -28.43 -45.74
N GLU A 1078 11.38 -28.37 -47.05
CA GLU A 1078 12.68 -28.82 -47.58
C GLU A 1078 13.81 -27.90 -47.11
N LEU A 1079 14.91 -28.50 -46.65
CA LEU A 1079 16.02 -27.79 -46.02
C LEU A 1079 17.05 -27.35 -47.07
N GLY A 1080 16.89 -26.13 -47.59
CA GLY A 1080 17.76 -25.53 -48.61
C GLY A 1080 19.16 -25.07 -48.12
N PHE A 1081 19.57 -25.39 -46.90
CA PHE A 1081 20.85 -24.96 -46.33
C PHE A 1081 22.03 -25.74 -46.92
N ALA A 1082 23.16 -25.06 -47.15
CA ALA A 1082 24.36 -25.64 -47.74
C ALA A 1082 24.96 -26.78 -46.89
N ASP A 1083 24.71 -26.78 -45.58
CA ASP A 1083 25.14 -27.76 -44.60
C ASP A 1083 24.00 -28.68 -44.11
N ALA A 1084 22.83 -28.73 -44.77
CA ALA A 1084 21.68 -29.57 -44.37
C ALA A 1084 21.98 -31.08 -44.32
N GLY A 1085 23.10 -31.51 -44.90
CA GLY A 1085 23.66 -32.86 -44.74
C GLY A 1085 24.17 -33.16 -43.32
N THR A 1086 24.62 -32.14 -42.58
CA THR A 1086 25.16 -32.26 -41.20
C THR A 1086 24.08 -32.47 -40.14
N ILE A 1087 22.85 -32.01 -40.38
CA ILE A 1087 21.75 -32.05 -39.40
C ILE A 1087 21.46 -33.52 -39.02
N PRO A 1088 21.52 -33.91 -37.73
CA PRO A 1088 21.19 -35.24 -37.27
C PRO A 1088 19.82 -35.74 -37.73
N GLY A 1089 19.75 -37.02 -38.13
CA GLY A 1089 18.53 -37.62 -38.69
C GLY A 1089 17.31 -37.56 -37.76
N TRP A 1090 17.51 -37.59 -36.44
CA TRP A 1090 16.45 -37.45 -35.44
C TRP A 1090 15.81 -36.05 -35.42
N ALA A 1091 16.51 -35.03 -35.91
CA ALA A 1091 16.08 -33.63 -35.83
C ALA A 1091 15.58 -33.05 -37.15
N LYS A 1092 15.87 -33.68 -38.31
CA LYS A 1092 15.56 -33.10 -39.64
C LYS A 1092 14.09 -32.70 -39.81
N ALA A 1093 13.15 -33.49 -39.27
CA ALA A 1093 11.73 -33.16 -39.28
C ALA A 1093 11.44 -31.88 -38.47
N SER A 1094 11.96 -31.77 -37.24
CA SER A 1094 11.78 -30.58 -36.41
C SER A 1094 12.47 -29.35 -36.99
N VAL A 1095 13.68 -29.46 -37.55
CA VAL A 1095 14.32 -28.31 -38.22
C VAL A 1095 13.50 -27.86 -39.44
N GLY A 1096 12.99 -28.80 -40.25
CA GLY A 1096 12.10 -28.46 -41.37
C GLY A 1096 10.78 -27.83 -40.93
N ALA A 1097 10.20 -28.27 -39.81
CA ALA A 1097 8.99 -27.65 -39.24
C ALA A 1097 9.26 -26.25 -38.67
N ALA A 1098 10.39 -26.04 -38.00
CA ALA A 1098 10.81 -24.74 -37.48
C ALA A 1098 11.06 -23.73 -38.61
N VAL A 1099 11.63 -24.18 -39.74
CA VAL A 1099 11.82 -23.38 -40.95
C VAL A 1099 10.48 -23.09 -41.64
N ALA A 1100 9.60 -24.09 -41.78
CA ALA A 1100 8.25 -23.93 -42.37
C ALA A 1100 7.38 -22.89 -41.63
N LYS A 1101 7.68 -22.63 -40.36
CA LYS A 1101 6.98 -21.70 -39.47
C LYS A 1101 7.78 -20.43 -39.15
N GLY A 1102 8.92 -20.20 -39.78
CA GLY A 1102 9.74 -18.99 -39.62
C GLY A 1102 10.49 -18.87 -38.28
N ILE A 1103 10.29 -19.78 -37.33
CA ILE A 1103 10.90 -19.77 -35.99
C ILE A 1103 12.43 -19.76 -36.09
N VAL A 1104 12.99 -20.59 -36.96
CA VAL A 1104 14.44 -20.68 -37.18
C VAL A 1104 14.77 -20.46 -38.65
N ALA A 1105 15.73 -19.57 -38.90
CA ALA A 1105 16.31 -19.29 -40.21
C ALA A 1105 17.82 -19.65 -40.23
N GLY A 1106 18.37 -19.77 -41.44
CA GLY A 1106 19.82 -19.93 -41.66
C GLY A 1106 20.59 -18.63 -41.46
N TYR A 1107 21.92 -18.73 -41.40
CA TYR A 1107 22.83 -17.60 -41.40
C TYR A 1107 22.95 -16.97 -42.81
N PRO A 1108 23.51 -15.74 -42.95
CA PRO A 1108 23.66 -15.07 -44.24
C PRO A 1108 24.52 -15.80 -45.30
N ASP A 1109 25.27 -16.83 -44.90
CA ASP A 1109 26.03 -17.74 -45.77
C ASP A 1109 25.23 -18.97 -46.24
N ASN A 1110 23.92 -19.00 -45.96
CA ASN A 1110 23.01 -20.13 -46.18
C ASN A 1110 23.38 -21.42 -45.41
N THR A 1111 24.00 -21.30 -44.22
CA THR A 1111 24.22 -22.44 -43.30
C THR A 1111 23.23 -22.47 -42.14
N PHE A 1112 22.95 -23.66 -41.60
CA PHE A 1112 22.15 -23.87 -40.39
C PHE A 1112 22.99 -23.97 -39.12
N ARG A 1113 24.18 -24.57 -39.22
CA ARG A 1113 25.17 -24.81 -38.15
C ARG A 1113 24.58 -25.61 -36.99
N ALA A 1114 24.18 -26.86 -37.26
CA ALA A 1114 23.38 -27.71 -36.37
C ALA A 1114 23.87 -27.76 -34.90
N GLU A 1115 25.16 -28.06 -34.72
CA GLU A 1115 25.78 -28.25 -33.40
C GLU A 1115 26.29 -26.93 -32.77
N LYS A 1116 26.11 -25.76 -33.42
CA LYS A 1116 26.52 -24.47 -32.84
C LYS A 1116 25.61 -24.15 -31.64
N PRO A 1117 26.17 -23.78 -30.46
CA PRO A 1117 25.40 -23.24 -29.36
C PRO A 1117 24.59 -22.00 -29.76
N VAL A 1118 23.42 -21.85 -29.13
CA VAL A 1118 22.52 -20.71 -29.30
C VAL A 1118 22.89 -19.62 -28.30
N THR A 1119 23.06 -18.37 -28.74
CA THR A 1119 23.26 -17.24 -27.80
C THR A 1119 21.93 -16.80 -27.19
N ARG A 1120 21.93 -16.12 -26.04
CA ARG A 1120 20.69 -15.63 -25.40
C ARG A 1120 19.86 -14.71 -26.32
N ALA A 1121 20.51 -13.91 -27.17
CA ALA A 1121 19.82 -13.12 -28.20
C ALA A 1121 19.23 -13.97 -29.34
N GLU A 1122 19.96 -14.98 -29.83
CA GLU A 1122 19.41 -15.95 -30.79
C GLU A 1122 18.22 -16.72 -30.20
N ALA A 1123 18.29 -17.09 -28.91
CA ALA A 1123 17.23 -17.80 -28.20
C ALA A 1123 15.97 -16.94 -28.04
N ALA A 1124 16.11 -15.69 -27.59
CA ALA A 1124 15.01 -14.73 -27.50
C ALA A 1124 14.31 -14.55 -28.86
N ALA A 1125 15.07 -14.38 -29.94
CA ALA A 1125 14.52 -14.21 -31.29
C ALA A 1125 13.80 -15.47 -31.81
N MET A 1126 14.20 -16.68 -31.40
CA MET A 1126 13.47 -17.91 -31.74
C MET A 1126 12.23 -18.12 -30.84
N ILE A 1127 12.27 -17.68 -29.58
CA ILE A 1127 11.15 -17.83 -28.64
C ILE A 1127 10.02 -16.83 -28.95
N LEU A 1128 10.34 -15.57 -29.27
CA LEU A 1128 9.33 -14.60 -29.70
C LEU A 1128 8.59 -15.08 -30.96
N ARG A 1129 9.32 -15.60 -31.96
CA ARG A 1129 8.72 -16.19 -33.17
C ARG A 1129 7.94 -17.48 -32.92
N LEU A 1130 8.23 -18.21 -31.85
CA LEU A 1130 7.40 -19.33 -31.42
C LEU A 1130 6.05 -18.83 -30.89
N LEU A 1131 6.05 -17.74 -30.09
CA LEU A 1131 4.83 -17.09 -29.59
C LEU A 1131 3.97 -16.57 -30.75
N ASP A 1132 4.58 -15.83 -31.69
CA ASP A 1132 3.94 -15.38 -32.94
C ASP A 1132 3.30 -16.56 -33.72
N ALA A 1133 3.92 -17.74 -33.67
CA ALA A 1133 3.48 -18.93 -34.41
C ALA A 1133 2.44 -19.82 -33.68
N VAL A 1134 2.18 -19.59 -32.39
CA VAL A 1134 1.10 -20.24 -31.61
C VAL A 1134 -0.09 -19.30 -31.33
N GLY A 1135 0.14 -17.99 -31.31
CA GLY A 1135 -0.83 -16.97 -30.88
C GLY A 1135 -0.68 -16.65 -29.39
N ASN A 1136 -0.89 -15.38 -29.02
CA ASN A 1136 -0.79 -14.92 -27.64
C ASN A 1136 -2.06 -15.30 -26.85
N GLU A 1137 -1.93 -16.28 -25.95
CA GLU A 1137 -2.90 -16.67 -24.91
C GLU A 1137 -2.37 -16.31 -23.51
#